data_AF-A0A954VQ72-F1
#
_entry.id   AF-A0A954VQ72-F1
#
_cell.length_a   1.000
_cell.length_b   1.000
_cell.length_c   1.000
_cell.angle_alpha   90.00
_cell.angle_beta   90.00
_cell.angle_gamma   90.00
#
_symmetry.space_group_name_H-M   'P 1'
#
loop_
_entity.id
_entity.type
_entity.pdbx_description
1 polymer ?
#
loop_
_entity_poly.entity_id
_entity_poly.type
_entity_poly.pdbx_seq_one_letter_code
_entity_poly.pdbx_strand_id
1 'polypeptide(L)'
;MNSLNPDVPPSTPQHLNPGEGADLIAIIQSQDPAVRDMPLDEACRNLTVEQLLDWCNRLEQFRLSCTNLYERVRALFFLYSIHRFQLPKGLAKKESGKIPVSGYENLLARRFREAIRIFLEQQEISGPSVALSSALATAYHRLAFQTLADQVRRSVRTGKGNQWMFRTGHPDDLSLRIRSELLQADDQGIYPLLRERTSVRMDFSHSGWSDIFFLGMDYPEGAQVINASIDLAIRGRHAKPMPPIECGLRVIDEPFLRLVSIDLNASADIQHLSEVYDFARDYLGLLKAAVIAAGLIPPGMEGCDLGIETVLQKLVGPGRGIEIVSRVNDIPKGSRLAVSTNLLGSLISVCMRATNQVSQLTGPLAESDRRIVAARAILGEWLGGSGGGWQDSGGVWPGIKLISGCTATEGDPEFGVSRGRLLPNHHIYSHSEITTETRQALQDSLVLVHGGMAQNVGPILEMVTEKYLLRSASEWRSRQAAIQILNDISAALKQGDLRQVGKLTAQNFSGPLQEIVPWCSNRYTESLIEQCQANYGDQFWGFWMLGGMAGGGMGFIFDPAIKESAASWLAQCMLETKRQLENSLPFAMDPVVYEFSINEQGTTAELDIAAVMPAGYYELLLPTLLRQDVTALSPCRQRELQRVGQFCLQAHAPTTTESSSDSLPIRLLARILPAATTQGEKSVSLDQLLRQNGFDRIAHNHIRDELLSGRLGLAQNRLPTTSIVDDVMATDVIDSRHAPISSLRGVAEAAIAGGEVAVLTLAAGVGSRWTQGAGVVKALHPFTKMKGLHRTFLDVHIAKSRQTGRRFGNYPTHIFSTGYLTDDPIRQKTIQIEYEGSTIVSRGKSVGLRMIPTQRDLQFAWEEMPQQRLDVQQEKVRQSARAALLGWARASGEGADYTDNLPVQCMHPVGHWYEIPNLLRNGVLNQLLKSQPQTKYLLVHNIDTLGTTIDPDILALHMTSGACLTFEVIARRLEDRGGGLARVDGRVRLIEGLAMPTEEDEFKLTYYNSNTTWIHLDSLLKVFGLDRRNLNNQEEVDEAIRRLGRRMPTYITLKDVKKRWGNGQEDV
;
A
#
# COMPACT_ATOMS: atom_id res chain seq x y z
N MET A 1 36.42 -52.33 -27.53
CA MET A 1 36.80 -53.47 -26.69
C MET A 1 36.86 -52.93 -25.27
N ASN A 2 35.94 -53.17 -24.33
CA ASN A 2 35.17 -54.36 -23.97
C ASN A 2 33.77 -53.94 -23.47
N SER A 3 32.72 -54.53 -24.05
CA SER A 3 31.82 -55.53 -23.45
C SER A 3 30.62 -54.93 -22.70
N LEU A 4 29.49 -54.98 -23.41
CA LEU A 4 28.12 -54.74 -22.99
C LEU A 4 27.68 -55.72 -21.89
N ASN A 5 26.84 -55.24 -20.97
CA ASN A 5 25.89 -56.06 -20.23
C ASN A 5 24.54 -55.34 -20.26
N PRO A 6 23.57 -55.76 -21.09
CA PRO A 6 22.22 -55.22 -21.09
C PRO A 6 21.31 -56.17 -20.32
N ASP A 7 20.79 -55.77 -19.17
CA ASP A 7 19.51 -56.25 -18.60
C ASP A 7 19.26 -55.63 -17.21
N VAL A 8 18.76 -54.40 -17.21
CA VAL A 8 17.87 -53.91 -16.14
C VAL A 8 16.79 -53.06 -16.83
N PRO A 9 15.52 -53.46 -16.83
CA PRO A 9 14.46 -52.65 -17.43
C PRO A 9 14.27 -51.35 -16.63
N PRO A 10 13.91 -50.24 -17.30
CA PRO A 10 13.59 -49.00 -16.60
C PRO A 10 12.39 -49.23 -15.68
N SER A 11 12.56 -48.89 -14.40
CA SER A 11 11.50 -48.94 -13.41
C SER A 11 10.33 -48.05 -13.85
N THR A 12 9.24 -48.67 -14.26
CA THR A 12 7.93 -48.06 -14.50
C THR A 12 7.48 -47.28 -13.25
N PRO A 13 6.80 -46.13 -13.38
CA PRO A 13 6.35 -45.35 -12.22
C PRO A 13 5.42 -46.21 -11.37
N GLN A 14 5.70 -46.30 -10.07
CA GLN A 14 4.79 -46.93 -9.13
C GLN A 14 3.43 -46.24 -9.22
N HIS A 15 2.40 -47.04 -9.54
CA HIS A 15 1.00 -46.64 -9.41
C HIS A 15 0.74 -46.17 -7.97
N LEU A 16 0.37 -44.90 -7.82
CA LEU A 16 -0.13 -44.32 -6.57
C LEU A 16 -1.36 -45.12 -6.12
N ASN A 17 -1.33 -45.65 -4.89
CA ASN A 17 -2.50 -46.21 -4.23
C ASN A 17 -3.57 -45.11 -4.08
N PRO A 18 -4.85 -45.34 -4.46
CA PRO A 18 -5.89 -44.31 -4.43
C PRO A 18 -6.29 -43.78 -3.02
N GLY A 19 -5.62 -44.20 -1.95
CA GLY A 19 -5.85 -43.77 -0.57
C GLY A 19 -4.69 -43.03 0.10
N GLU A 20 -3.52 -42.96 -0.52
CA GLU A 20 -2.36 -42.20 -0.02
C GLU A 20 -2.24 -40.93 -0.87
N GLY A 21 -2.50 -39.75 -0.29
CA GLY A 21 -2.36 -38.48 -1.00
C GLY A 21 -0.93 -38.25 -1.51
N ALA A 22 -0.76 -37.29 -2.44
CA ALA A 22 0.53 -37.00 -3.05
C ALA A 22 1.60 -36.61 -2.02
N ASP A 23 2.84 -37.06 -2.22
CA ASP A 23 3.96 -36.73 -1.32
C ASP A 23 4.35 -35.24 -1.46
N LEU A 24 4.07 -34.46 -0.42
CA LEU A 24 4.28 -33.00 -0.44
C LEU A 24 5.76 -32.61 -0.50
N ILE A 25 6.67 -33.42 0.03
CA ILE A 25 8.12 -33.14 -0.04
C ILE A 25 8.62 -33.48 -1.45
N ALA A 26 8.13 -34.56 -2.05
CA ALA A 26 8.46 -34.90 -3.44
C ALA A 26 8.03 -33.79 -4.42
N ILE A 27 6.86 -33.17 -4.20
CA ILE A 27 6.42 -31.99 -4.98
C ILE A 27 7.41 -30.83 -4.87
N ILE A 28 8.01 -30.62 -3.69
CA ILE A 28 8.98 -29.54 -3.45
C ILE A 28 10.30 -29.80 -4.16
N GLN A 29 10.84 -31.03 -4.08
CA GLN A 29 12.19 -31.36 -4.54
C GLN A 29 12.27 -31.80 -6.00
N SER A 30 11.15 -32.25 -6.59
CA SER A 30 11.14 -32.81 -7.93
C SER A 30 11.58 -31.78 -8.99
N GLN A 31 12.38 -32.25 -9.94
CA GLN A 31 12.71 -31.49 -11.15
C GLN A 31 11.75 -31.79 -12.31
N ASP A 32 10.94 -32.84 -12.20
CA ASP A 32 9.90 -33.16 -13.18
C ASP A 32 8.73 -32.17 -13.04
N PRO A 33 8.44 -31.35 -14.07
CA PRO A 33 7.31 -30.41 -14.04
C PRO A 33 5.97 -31.07 -13.71
N ALA A 34 5.75 -32.33 -14.10
CA ALA A 34 4.49 -33.03 -13.83
C ALA A 34 4.24 -33.25 -12.32
N VAL A 35 5.31 -33.38 -11.53
CA VAL A 35 5.24 -33.53 -10.07
C VAL A 35 5.43 -32.19 -9.39
N ARG A 36 6.44 -31.41 -9.83
CA ARG A 36 6.81 -30.12 -9.24
C ARG A 36 5.68 -29.11 -9.33
N ASP A 37 4.97 -29.05 -10.45
CA ASP A 37 3.96 -28.03 -10.69
C ASP A 37 2.55 -28.48 -10.23
N MET A 38 2.46 -29.58 -9.47
CA MET A 38 1.23 -30.02 -8.82
C MET A 38 0.72 -28.97 -7.81
N PRO A 39 -0.55 -28.52 -7.93
CA PRO A 39 -1.14 -27.59 -6.98
C PRO A 39 -1.27 -28.19 -5.57
N LEU A 40 -0.90 -27.42 -4.54
CA LEU A 40 -1.02 -27.90 -3.16
C LEU A 40 -2.48 -28.24 -2.79
N ASP A 41 -3.44 -27.41 -3.20
CA ASP A 41 -4.87 -27.64 -2.92
C ASP A 41 -5.40 -28.94 -3.53
N GLU A 42 -4.80 -29.39 -4.64
CA GLU A 42 -5.11 -30.69 -5.24
C GLU A 42 -4.48 -31.83 -4.44
N ALA A 43 -3.20 -31.69 -4.10
CA ALA A 43 -2.47 -32.67 -3.28
C ALA A 43 -3.13 -32.89 -1.90
N CYS A 44 -3.71 -31.83 -1.31
CA CYS A 44 -4.37 -31.89 0.00
C CYS A 44 -5.86 -32.27 -0.03
N ARG A 45 -6.52 -32.29 -1.19
CA ARG A 45 -8.00 -32.31 -1.30
C ARG A 45 -8.67 -33.46 -0.53
N ASN A 46 -8.06 -34.64 -0.54
CA ASN A 46 -8.62 -35.86 0.02
C ASN A 46 -7.97 -36.27 1.36
N LEU A 47 -7.11 -35.41 1.93
CA LEU A 47 -6.43 -35.72 3.19
C LEU A 47 -7.35 -35.44 4.38
N THR A 48 -7.32 -36.34 5.37
CA THR A 48 -7.98 -36.11 6.67
C THR A 48 -7.22 -35.08 7.50
N VAL A 49 -7.83 -34.59 8.59
CA VAL A 49 -7.16 -33.67 9.54
C VAL A 49 -5.89 -34.29 10.11
N GLU A 50 -5.93 -35.59 10.45
CA GLU A 50 -4.77 -36.33 10.97
C GLU A 50 -3.65 -36.42 9.95
N GLN A 51 -3.98 -36.72 8.69
CA GLN A 51 -2.99 -36.77 7.60
C GLN A 51 -2.39 -35.39 7.31
N LEU A 52 -3.20 -34.32 7.34
CA LEU A 52 -2.69 -32.95 7.17
C LEU A 52 -1.73 -32.55 8.30
N LEU A 53 -2.02 -32.94 9.54
CA LEU A 53 -1.13 -32.68 10.68
C LEU A 53 0.17 -33.49 10.60
N ASP A 54 0.11 -34.75 10.16
CA ASP A 54 1.30 -35.56 9.87
C ASP A 54 2.18 -34.88 8.80
N TRP A 55 1.56 -34.41 7.71
CA TRP A 55 2.27 -33.65 6.69
C TRP A 55 2.87 -32.34 7.21
N CYS A 56 2.18 -31.60 8.07
CA CYS A 56 2.75 -30.43 8.73
C CYS A 56 4.01 -30.79 9.52
N ASN A 57 3.99 -31.89 10.29
CA ASN A 57 5.15 -32.34 11.05
C ASN A 57 6.32 -32.72 10.11
N ARG A 58 6.05 -33.47 9.04
CA ARG A 58 7.06 -33.86 8.05
C ARG A 58 7.67 -32.64 7.34
N LEU A 59 6.84 -31.69 6.92
CA LEU A 59 7.28 -30.44 6.28
C LEU A 59 8.09 -29.57 7.24
N GLU A 60 7.76 -29.54 8.53
CA GLU A 60 8.52 -28.79 9.53
C GLU A 60 9.92 -29.41 9.75
N GLN A 61 10.01 -30.74 9.88
CA GLN A 61 11.30 -31.44 9.96
C GLN A 61 12.14 -31.25 8.69
N PHE A 62 11.49 -31.34 7.52
CA PHE A 62 12.13 -31.06 6.24
C PHE A 62 12.68 -29.63 6.18
N ARG A 63 11.88 -28.64 6.56
CA ARG A 63 12.28 -27.22 6.56
C ARG A 63 13.48 -26.94 7.45
N LEU A 64 13.56 -27.59 8.62
CA LEU A 64 14.66 -27.40 9.57
C LEU A 64 15.97 -28.04 9.10
N SER A 65 15.90 -29.15 8.36
CA SER A 65 17.08 -29.89 7.86
C SER A 65 17.51 -29.50 6.44
N CYS A 66 16.57 -29.01 5.61
CA CYS A 66 16.83 -28.66 4.22
C CYS A 66 17.80 -27.48 4.12
N THR A 67 18.88 -27.65 3.35
CA THR A 67 19.89 -26.61 3.10
C THR A 67 19.53 -25.71 1.91
N ASN A 68 18.70 -26.20 0.98
CA ASN A 68 18.21 -25.43 -0.15
C ASN A 68 17.17 -24.40 0.32
N LEU A 69 17.43 -23.13 0.03
CA LEU A 69 16.58 -22.04 0.47
C LEU A 69 15.18 -22.09 -0.18
N TYR A 70 15.10 -22.36 -1.47
CA TYR A 70 13.84 -22.32 -2.21
C TYR A 70 12.91 -23.45 -1.78
N GLU A 71 13.47 -24.65 -1.60
CA GLU A 71 12.74 -25.78 -1.04
C GLU A 71 12.22 -25.44 0.37
N ARG A 72 13.06 -24.81 1.21
CA ARG A 72 12.67 -24.37 2.56
C ARG A 72 11.56 -23.32 2.54
N VAL A 73 11.64 -22.34 1.64
CA VAL A 73 10.60 -21.31 1.49
C VAL A 73 9.29 -21.93 0.98
N ARG A 74 9.37 -22.86 0.03
CA ARG A 74 8.19 -23.56 -0.48
C ARG A 74 7.52 -24.41 0.60
N ALA A 75 8.31 -25.08 1.44
CA ALA A 75 7.81 -25.78 2.63
C ALA A 75 7.09 -24.82 3.62
N LEU A 76 7.63 -23.62 3.84
CA LEU A 76 6.99 -22.58 4.67
C LEU A 76 5.62 -22.16 4.10
N PHE A 77 5.52 -21.96 2.79
CA PHE A 77 4.23 -21.62 2.17
C PHE A 77 3.24 -22.79 2.18
N PHE A 78 3.71 -24.03 2.06
CA PHE A 78 2.85 -25.21 2.24
C PHE A 78 2.29 -25.27 3.66
N LEU A 79 3.14 -25.12 4.68
CA LEU A 79 2.74 -25.05 6.08
C LEU A 79 1.74 -23.91 6.32
N TYR A 80 2.02 -22.72 5.80
CA TYR A 80 1.11 -21.58 5.85
C TYR A 80 -0.27 -21.93 5.26
N SER A 81 -0.31 -22.44 4.03
CA SER A 81 -1.57 -22.71 3.32
C SER A 81 -2.39 -23.82 4.00
N ILE A 82 -1.73 -24.89 4.46
CA ILE A 82 -2.38 -25.98 5.19
C ILE A 82 -3.03 -25.44 6.47
N HIS A 83 -2.31 -24.67 7.29
CA HIS A 83 -2.86 -24.07 8.51
C HIS A 83 -3.93 -23.00 8.23
N ARG A 84 -3.80 -22.22 7.15
CA ARG A 84 -4.72 -21.11 6.86
C ARG A 84 -6.02 -21.55 6.19
N PHE A 85 -5.97 -22.54 5.31
CA PHE A 85 -7.06 -22.86 4.38
C PHE A 85 -7.54 -24.31 4.43
N GLN A 86 -6.65 -25.28 4.73
CA GLN A 86 -7.02 -26.70 4.70
C GLN A 86 -7.50 -27.20 6.07
N LEU A 87 -6.70 -27.03 7.12
CA LEU A 87 -7.05 -27.46 8.47
C LEU A 87 -8.34 -26.83 9.04
N PRO A 88 -8.62 -25.52 8.85
CA PRO A 88 -9.83 -24.91 9.43
C PRO A 88 -11.14 -25.56 8.98
N LYS A 89 -11.20 -26.11 7.76
CA LYS A 89 -12.39 -26.81 7.25
C LYS A 89 -12.73 -28.06 8.06
N GLY A 90 -11.70 -28.83 8.45
CA GLY A 90 -11.87 -30.02 9.29
C GLY A 90 -11.94 -29.72 10.79
N LEU A 91 -11.43 -28.56 11.22
CA LEU A 91 -11.42 -28.11 12.62
C LEU A 91 -12.64 -27.25 13.00
N ALA A 92 -13.71 -27.21 12.19
CA ALA A 92 -14.90 -26.39 12.46
C ALA A 92 -15.58 -26.67 13.82
N LYS A 93 -15.34 -27.84 14.43
CA LYS A 93 -15.81 -28.18 15.80
C LYS A 93 -14.86 -27.74 16.92
N LYS A 94 -13.67 -27.24 16.58
CA LYS A 94 -12.61 -26.76 17.48
C LYS A 94 -12.14 -25.36 17.04
N GLU A 95 -13.09 -24.43 16.96
CA GLU A 95 -12.77 -23.07 16.51
C GLU A 95 -11.98 -22.26 17.55
N SER A 96 -12.30 -22.45 18.83
CA SER A 96 -11.60 -21.81 19.94
C SER A 96 -10.35 -22.57 20.38
N GLY A 97 -9.38 -21.83 20.89
CA GLY A 97 -8.14 -22.36 21.46
C GLY A 97 -7.27 -21.25 22.01
N LYS A 98 -6.39 -21.57 22.95
CA LYS A 98 -5.50 -20.60 23.59
C LYS A 98 -4.33 -20.27 22.65
N ILE A 99 -4.13 -18.99 22.36
CA ILE A 99 -2.93 -18.48 21.69
C ILE A 99 -1.94 -18.01 22.78
N PRO A 100 -0.76 -18.63 22.94
CA PRO A 100 0.22 -18.21 23.93
C PRO A 100 0.73 -16.79 23.66
N VAL A 101 0.63 -15.92 24.67
CA VAL A 101 1.12 -14.53 24.64
C VAL A 101 2.60 -14.49 24.26
N SER A 102 3.43 -15.31 24.90
CA SER A 102 4.87 -15.37 24.62
C SER A 102 5.18 -15.71 23.15
N GLY A 103 4.34 -16.52 22.49
CA GLY A 103 4.46 -16.78 21.06
C GLY A 103 4.12 -15.55 20.22
N TYR A 104 3.07 -14.81 20.59
CA TYR A 104 2.71 -13.54 19.95
C TYR A 104 3.77 -12.45 20.13
N GLU A 105 4.35 -12.32 21.32
CA GLU A 105 5.45 -11.37 21.58
C GLU A 105 6.69 -11.67 20.72
N ASN A 106 7.03 -12.96 20.58
CA ASN A 106 8.11 -13.38 19.68
C ASN A 106 7.77 -13.04 18.22
N LEU A 107 6.51 -13.24 17.80
CA LEU A 107 6.04 -12.85 16.46
C LEU A 107 6.17 -11.34 16.23
N LEU A 108 5.77 -10.50 17.20
CA LEU A 108 5.94 -9.04 17.12
C LEU A 108 7.42 -8.62 17.10
N ALA A 109 8.26 -9.33 17.84
CA ALA A 109 9.70 -9.11 17.89
C ALA A 109 10.46 -9.67 16.67
N ARG A 110 9.75 -10.16 15.64
CA ARG A 110 10.31 -10.83 14.44
C ARG A 110 11.13 -12.10 14.75
N ARG A 111 10.92 -12.70 15.92
CA ARG A 111 11.47 -14.00 16.36
C ARG A 111 10.53 -15.13 15.95
N PHE A 112 10.32 -15.27 14.64
CA PHE A 112 9.26 -16.14 14.11
C PHE A 112 9.50 -17.63 14.38
N ARG A 113 10.76 -18.07 14.42
CA ARG A 113 11.10 -19.48 14.71
C ARG A 113 10.70 -19.86 16.13
N GLU A 114 10.98 -18.97 17.09
CA GLU A 114 10.62 -19.12 18.48
C GLU A 114 9.09 -19.09 18.66
N ALA A 115 8.40 -18.19 17.94
CA ALA A 115 6.94 -18.13 17.93
C ALA A 115 6.32 -19.45 17.41
N ILE A 116 6.81 -19.98 16.28
CA ILE A 116 6.34 -21.25 15.70
C ILE A 116 6.52 -22.39 16.71
N ARG A 117 7.69 -22.52 17.33
CA ARG A 117 7.95 -23.54 18.34
C ARG A 117 6.93 -23.47 19.49
N ILE A 118 6.70 -22.28 20.05
CA ILE A 118 5.74 -22.07 21.14
C ILE A 118 4.31 -22.46 20.72
N PHE A 119 3.90 -22.11 19.49
CA PHE A 119 2.58 -22.45 18.98
C PHE A 119 2.41 -23.95 18.71
N LEU A 120 3.45 -24.63 18.20
CA LEU A 120 3.46 -26.08 18.01
C LEU A 120 3.42 -26.82 19.36
N GLU A 121 4.21 -26.40 20.34
CA GLU A 121 4.17 -26.95 21.71
C GLU A 121 2.78 -26.80 22.33
N GLN A 122 2.13 -25.64 22.16
CA GLN A 122 0.75 -25.46 22.62
C GLN A 122 -0.24 -26.37 21.88
N GLN A 123 -0.04 -26.61 20.59
CA GLN A 123 -0.85 -27.52 19.80
C GLN A 123 -0.69 -28.97 20.26
N GLU A 124 0.51 -29.40 20.65
CA GLU A 124 0.76 -30.73 21.22
C GLU A 124 0.04 -30.90 22.56
N ILE A 125 0.05 -29.86 23.41
CA ILE A 125 -0.60 -29.90 24.74
C ILE A 125 -2.14 -29.89 24.63
N SER A 126 -2.69 -29.05 23.76
CA SER A 126 -4.13 -28.72 23.75
C SER A 126 -4.90 -29.38 22.60
N GLY A 127 -4.18 -29.97 21.66
CA GLY A 127 -4.68 -30.35 20.34
C GLY A 127 -4.82 -29.16 19.38
N PRO A 128 -5.11 -29.45 18.10
CA PRO A 128 -5.29 -28.44 17.06
C PRO A 128 -6.59 -27.67 17.24
N SER A 129 -6.54 -26.37 16.93
CA SER A 129 -7.70 -25.47 16.86
C SER A 129 -7.54 -24.48 15.71
N VAL A 130 -8.64 -23.84 15.31
CA VAL A 130 -8.61 -22.76 14.29
C VAL A 130 -7.82 -21.56 14.82
N ALA A 131 -7.96 -21.21 16.10
CA ALA A 131 -7.19 -20.15 16.75
C ALA A 131 -5.68 -20.37 16.65
N LEU A 132 -5.17 -21.54 17.05
CA LEU A 132 -3.73 -21.88 16.94
C LEU A 132 -3.26 -21.97 15.49
N SER A 133 -4.07 -22.57 14.61
CA SER A 133 -3.73 -22.64 13.17
C SER A 133 -3.62 -21.25 12.55
N SER A 134 -4.44 -20.29 12.98
CA SER A 134 -4.31 -18.89 12.52
C SER A 134 -2.97 -18.28 12.94
N ALA A 135 -2.49 -18.57 14.16
CA ALA A 135 -1.21 -18.06 14.66
C ALA A 135 -0.01 -18.70 13.95
N LEU A 136 -0.04 -20.02 13.75
CA LEU A 136 0.98 -20.76 12.98
C LEU A 136 1.04 -20.26 11.54
N ALA A 137 -0.11 -20.10 10.88
CA ALA A 137 -0.18 -19.57 9.53
C ALA A 137 0.51 -18.21 9.41
N THR A 138 0.16 -17.24 10.26
CA THR A 138 0.80 -15.91 10.25
C THR A 138 2.31 -16.00 10.50
N ALA A 139 2.75 -16.84 11.44
CA ALA A 139 4.17 -16.99 11.76
C ALA A 139 4.97 -17.60 10.59
N TYR A 140 4.47 -18.67 9.97
CA TYR A 140 5.09 -19.29 8.79
C TYR A 140 5.15 -18.35 7.60
N HIS A 141 4.06 -17.63 7.32
CA HIS A 141 4.00 -16.63 6.25
C HIS A 141 5.06 -15.53 6.43
N ARG A 142 5.14 -14.95 7.64
CA ARG A 142 6.13 -13.90 7.95
C ARG A 142 7.57 -14.42 7.87
N LEU A 143 7.81 -15.64 8.34
CA LEU A 143 9.14 -16.28 8.24
C LEU A 143 9.52 -16.55 6.78
N ALA A 144 8.57 -16.93 5.92
CA ALA A 144 8.82 -17.15 4.50
C ALA A 144 9.33 -15.88 3.81
N PHE A 145 8.64 -14.76 3.99
CA PHE A 145 9.06 -13.47 3.42
C PHE A 145 10.36 -12.93 4.02
N GLN A 146 10.59 -13.12 5.32
CA GLN A 146 11.89 -12.78 5.93
C GLN A 146 13.03 -13.60 5.30
N THR A 147 12.80 -14.90 5.12
CA THR A 147 13.79 -15.81 4.52
C THR A 147 14.10 -15.44 3.07
N LEU A 148 13.10 -15.03 2.29
CA LEU A 148 13.28 -14.50 0.94
C LEU A 148 14.07 -13.19 0.93
N ALA A 149 13.71 -12.24 1.79
CA ALA A 149 14.38 -10.95 1.90
C ALA A 149 15.87 -11.10 2.25
N ASP A 150 16.19 -11.97 3.21
CA ASP A 150 17.57 -12.20 3.66
C ASP A 150 18.44 -12.81 2.55
N GLN A 151 17.85 -13.63 1.67
CA GLN A 151 18.57 -14.16 0.50
C GLN A 151 18.91 -13.08 -0.51
N VAL A 152 17.96 -12.20 -0.85
CA VAL A 152 18.23 -11.13 -1.82
C VAL A 152 19.35 -10.24 -1.30
N ARG A 153 19.31 -9.87 -0.01
CA ARG A 153 20.39 -9.13 0.66
C ARG A 153 21.74 -9.87 0.57
N ARG A 154 21.74 -11.19 0.75
CA ARG A 154 22.95 -12.01 0.63
C ARG A 154 23.51 -12.00 -0.79
N SER A 155 22.69 -12.25 -1.81
CA SER A 155 23.10 -12.25 -3.23
C SER A 155 23.67 -10.89 -3.64
N VAL A 156 23.02 -9.79 -3.25
CA VAL A 156 23.50 -8.43 -3.54
C VAL A 156 24.85 -8.15 -2.87
N ARG A 157 25.04 -8.60 -1.62
CA ARG A 157 26.30 -8.45 -0.86
C ARG A 157 27.45 -9.26 -1.47
N THR A 158 27.18 -10.46 -1.99
CA THR A 158 28.20 -11.34 -2.56
C THR A 158 28.52 -11.06 -4.03
N GLY A 159 27.69 -10.25 -4.71
CA GLY A 159 27.87 -9.86 -6.11
C GLY A 159 29.25 -9.26 -6.42
N LYS A 160 29.85 -9.69 -7.54
CA LYS A 160 31.12 -9.15 -8.06
C LYS A 160 30.95 -7.65 -8.34
N GLY A 161 31.83 -6.80 -7.81
CA GLY A 161 31.76 -5.33 -7.92
C GLY A 161 31.15 -4.59 -6.72
N ASN A 162 30.48 -5.29 -5.80
CA ASN A 162 29.89 -4.70 -4.59
C ASN A 162 30.64 -5.06 -3.30
N GLN A 163 31.41 -6.16 -3.27
CA GLN A 163 32.02 -6.70 -2.05
C GLN A 163 32.89 -5.70 -1.28
N TRP A 164 33.59 -4.80 -1.98
CA TRP A 164 34.45 -3.79 -1.36
C TRP A 164 33.64 -2.82 -0.50
N MET A 165 32.42 -2.44 -0.93
CA MET A 165 31.55 -1.50 -0.20
C MET A 165 31.16 -2.04 1.19
N PHE A 166 31.06 -3.36 1.34
CA PHE A 166 30.73 -3.99 2.62
C PHE A 166 31.97 -4.26 3.50
N ARG A 167 33.18 -4.03 2.98
CA ARG A 167 34.45 -4.20 3.72
C ARG A 167 35.07 -2.85 4.13
N THR A 168 34.72 -1.76 3.45
CA THR A 168 35.16 -0.40 3.79
C THR A 168 34.47 0.10 5.05
N GLY A 169 35.12 -0.08 6.21
CA GLY A 169 34.56 0.30 7.52
C GLY A 169 34.93 1.70 8.00
N HIS A 170 36.01 2.27 7.46
CA HIS A 170 36.53 3.58 7.87
C HIS A 170 36.77 4.49 6.65
N PRO A 171 36.64 5.83 6.78
CA PRO A 171 36.94 6.78 5.69
C PRO A 171 38.32 6.61 5.05
N ASP A 172 39.33 6.19 5.82
CA ASP A 172 40.69 5.94 5.30
C ASP A 172 40.79 4.75 4.34
N ASP A 173 39.88 3.79 4.44
CA ASP A 173 39.83 2.61 3.56
C ASP A 173 39.16 2.93 2.20
N LEU A 174 38.64 4.15 2.04
CA LEU A 174 37.94 4.57 0.83
C LEU A 174 38.92 4.90 -0.29
N SER A 175 38.90 4.06 -1.34
CA SER A 175 39.74 4.20 -2.52
C SER A 175 39.16 5.11 -3.61
N LEU A 176 37.87 5.46 -3.52
CA LEU A 176 37.21 6.32 -4.52
C LEU A 176 37.73 7.76 -4.46
N ARG A 177 37.79 8.41 -5.62
CA ARG A 177 38.15 9.82 -5.80
C ARG A 177 37.24 10.44 -6.86
N ILE A 178 36.84 11.69 -6.67
CA ILE A 178 36.14 12.47 -7.70
C ILE A 178 37.12 12.77 -8.84
N ARG A 179 36.63 12.60 -10.06
CA ARG A 179 37.35 12.86 -11.31
C ARG A 179 37.84 14.30 -11.39
N SER A 180 39.05 14.48 -11.92
CA SER A 180 39.71 15.80 -11.96
C SER A 180 38.92 16.82 -12.78
N GLU A 181 38.18 16.37 -13.79
CA GLU A 181 37.31 17.22 -14.61
C GLU A 181 36.22 17.93 -13.77
N LEU A 182 35.79 17.35 -12.64
CA LEU A 182 34.81 17.95 -11.73
C LEU A 182 35.44 18.85 -10.66
N LEU A 183 36.77 18.84 -10.53
CA LEU A 183 37.54 19.63 -9.57
C LEU A 183 38.07 20.94 -10.18
N GLN A 184 37.85 21.17 -11.47
CA GLN A 184 38.27 22.37 -12.19
C GLN A 184 37.14 23.40 -12.16
N ALA A 185 37.21 24.33 -11.23
CA ALA A 185 36.31 25.48 -11.22
C ALA A 185 36.64 26.45 -12.37
N ASP A 186 35.63 27.14 -12.88
CA ASP A 186 35.82 28.21 -13.87
C ASP A 186 36.54 29.43 -13.28
N ASP A 187 36.79 30.46 -14.10
CA ASP A 187 37.41 31.72 -13.66
C ASP A 187 36.59 32.44 -12.58
N GLN A 188 35.30 32.07 -12.45
CA GLN A 188 34.38 32.54 -11.43
C GLN A 188 34.25 31.55 -10.27
N GLY A 189 35.14 30.55 -10.14
CA GLY A 189 35.16 29.57 -9.05
C GLY A 189 33.90 28.71 -8.91
N ILE A 190 33.10 28.58 -9.96
CA ILE A 190 31.97 27.65 -10.02
C ILE A 190 32.46 26.32 -10.61
N TYR A 191 32.19 25.22 -9.91
CA TYR A 191 32.53 23.89 -10.40
C TYR A 191 31.50 23.39 -11.42
N PRO A 192 31.93 22.60 -12.42
CA PRO A 192 31.05 22.07 -13.46
C PRO A 192 30.00 21.12 -12.88
N LEU A 193 28.86 21.05 -13.55
CA LEU A 193 27.75 20.17 -13.19
C LEU A 193 27.77 18.93 -14.08
N LEU A 194 27.96 17.75 -13.50
CA LEU A 194 27.69 16.50 -14.21
C LEU A 194 26.19 16.24 -14.17
N ARG A 195 25.54 16.24 -15.33
CA ARG A 195 24.09 16.06 -15.44
C ARG A 195 23.78 14.72 -16.11
N GLU A 196 23.01 13.87 -15.45
CA GLU A 196 22.49 12.62 -16.01
C GLU A 196 20.99 12.78 -16.32
N ARG A 197 20.59 12.34 -17.51
CA ARG A 197 19.19 12.27 -17.93
C ARG A 197 18.83 10.81 -18.20
N THR A 198 17.72 10.39 -17.62
CA THR A 198 17.29 8.99 -17.67
C THR A 198 15.83 8.89 -18.12
N SER A 199 15.58 8.00 -19.08
CA SER A 199 14.23 7.65 -19.52
C SER A 199 13.47 6.85 -18.45
N VAL A 200 12.14 6.75 -18.57
CA VAL A 200 11.36 5.81 -17.75
C VAL A 200 10.98 4.59 -18.56
N ARG A 201 10.49 3.53 -17.89
CA ARG A 201 10.07 2.31 -18.57
C ARG A 201 8.56 2.30 -18.83
N MET A 202 8.17 1.75 -19.98
CA MET A 202 6.81 1.35 -20.33
C MET A 202 6.84 -0.12 -20.75
N ASP A 203 6.23 -1.01 -19.98
CA ASP A 203 6.25 -2.46 -20.23
C ASP A 203 5.06 -2.91 -21.08
N PHE A 204 5.29 -3.71 -22.12
CA PHE A 204 4.24 -4.32 -22.99
C PHE A 204 3.62 -5.55 -22.33
N SER A 205 4.46 -6.35 -21.72
CA SER A 205 4.06 -7.50 -20.92
C SER A 205 5.18 -7.82 -19.94
N HIS A 206 4.80 -7.98 -18.68
CA HIS A 206 5.67 -8.48 -17.62
C HIS A 206 5.46 -9.99 -17.36
N SER A 207 4.73 -10.68 -18.25
CA SER A 207 4.43 -12.12 -18.17
C SER A 207 3.89 -12.55 -16.78
N GLY A 208 2.94 -11.78 -16.26
CA GLY A 208 2.39 -11.99 -14.91
C GLY A 208 3.42 -11.84 -13.78
N TRP A 209 4.12 -10.69 -13.70
CA TRP A 209 5.12 -10.36 -12.68
C TRP A 209 6.24 -11.42 -12.57
N SER A 210 6.63 -11.96 -13.70
CA SER A 210 7.64 -13.02 -13.75
C SER A 210 9.05 -12.54 -13.37
N ASP A 211 9.24 -11.22 -13.31
CA ASP A 211 10.48 -10.53 -12.99
C ASP A 211 10.73 -10.33 -11.49
N ILE A 212 9.78 -10.70 -10.63
CA ILE A 212 10.01 -10.70 -9.18
C ILE A 212 11.20 -11.60 -8.88
N PHE A 213 12.21 -11.09 -8.16
CA PHE A 213 13.54 -11.73 -8.04
C PHE A 213 13.49 -13.23 -7.76
N PHE A 214 12.78 -13.65 -6.71
CA PHE A 214 12.75 -15.06 -6.35
C PHE A 214 12.02 -15.92 -7.41
N LEU A 215 11.00 -15.37 -8.08
CA LEU A 215 10.30 -16.08 -9.15
C LEU A 215 11.22 -16.26 -10.35
N GLY A 216 11.89 -15.19 -10.77
CA GLY A 216 12.88 -15.24 -11.85
C GLY A 216 14.08 -16.14 -11.55
N MET A 217 14.43 -16.29 -10.28
CA MET A 217 15.48 -17.20 -9.83
C MET A 217 15.02 -18.66 -9.64
N ASP A 218 13.72 -18.91 -9.45
CA ASP A 218 13.16 -20.27 -9.33
C ASP A 218 12.69 -20.83 -10.69
N TYR A 219 12.20 -19.98 -11.58
CA TYR A 219 11.72 -20.34 -12.92
C TYR A 219 12.27 -19.38 -13.99
N PRO A 220 13.60 -19.35 -14.19
CA PRO A 220 14.25 -18.41 -15.10
C PRO A 220 13.76 -18.53 -16.55
N GLU A 221 13.40 -19.73 -16.99
CA GLU A 221 12.91 -19.98 -18.35
C GLU A 221 11.54 -19.33 -18.64
N GLY A 222 10.71 -19.09 -17.61
CA GLY A 222 9.43 -18.39 -17.75
C GLY A 222 9.46 -16.92 -17.32
N ALA A 223 10.62 -16.44 -16.86
CA ALA A 223 10.81 -15.08 -16.39
C ALA A 223 11.18 -14.15 -17.54
N GLN A 224 10.19 -13.53 -18.16
CA GLN A 224 10.35 -12.72 -19.36
C GLN A 224 9.52 -11.45 -19.29
N VAL A 225 10.11 -10.34 -19.75
CA VAL A 225 9.46 -9.03 -19.82
C VAL A 225 9.83 -8.35 -21.13
N ILE A 226 8.86 -7.73 -21.80
CA ILE A 226 9.12 -6.81 -22.92
C ILE A 226 8.79 -5.40 -22.44
N ASN A 227 9.75 -4.47 -22.50
CA ASN A 227 9.51 -3.06 -22.19
C ASN A 227 10.23 -2.13 -23.16
N ALA A 228 9.83 -0.86 -23.14
CA ALA A 228 10.45 0.25 -23.86
C ALA A 228 10.91 1.31 -22.88
N SER A 229 12.04 1.94 -23.22
CA SER A 229 12.47 3.20 -22.60
C SER A 229 11.79 4.37 -23.31
N ILE A 230 11.15 5.26 -22.55
CA ILE A 230 10.38 6.38 -23.10
C ILE A 230 10.69 7.71 -22.43
N ASP A 231 10.60 8.75 -23.24
CA ASP A 231 10.56 10.14 -22.85
C ASP A 231 9.12 10.61 -22.76
N LEU A 232 8.83 11.60 -21.91
CA LEU A 232 7.46 12.01 -21.58
C LEU A 232 7.26 13.51 -21.60
N ALA A 233 6.03 13.90 -21.94
CA ALA A 233 5.49 15.24 -21.80
C ALA A 233 4.01 15.16 -21.40
N ILE A 234 3.56 16.00 -20.48
CA ILE A 234 2.14 16.15 -20.20
C ILE A 234 1.54 17.04 -21.28
N ARG A 235 0.52 16.53 -21.96
CA ARG A 235 -0.18 17.24 -23.04
C ARG A 235 -0.72 18.58 -22.52
N GLY A 236 -0.44 19.65 -23.26
CA GLY A 236 -0.85 21.02 -22.90
C GLY A 236 0.02 21.71 -21.83
N ARG A 237 0.97 21.01 -21.19
CA ARG A 237 1.92 21.62 -20.24
C ARG A 237 3.35 21.69 -20.78
N HIS A 238 3.76 20.72 -21.58
CA HIS A 238 5.11 20.65 -22.13
C HIS A 238 5.08 20.65 -23.67
N ALA A 239 6.09 21.25 -24.29
CA ALA A 239 6.17 21.40 -25.74
C ALA A 239 6.56 20.10 -26.47
N LYS A 240 7.43 19.27 -25.86
CA LYS A 240 7.90 18.01 -26.44
C LYS A 240 8.27 16.98 -25.36
N PRO A 241 8.19 15.68 -25.65
CA PRO A 241 8.71 14.64 -24.76
C PRO A 241 10.21 14.80 -24.49
N MET A 242 10.62 14.59 -23.24
CA MET A 242 12.02 14.56 -22.83
C MET A 242 12.24 13.49 -21.76
N PRO A 243 13.49 13.06 -21.51
CA PRO A 243 13.80 12.19 -20.38
C PRO A 243 13.26 12.81 -19.09
N PRO A 244 12.35 12.13 -18.37
CA PRO A 244 11.64 12.76 -17.27
C PRO A 244 12.47 12.82 -15.99
N ILE A 245 13.57 12.07 -15.90
CA ILE A 245 14.46 12.05 -14.74
C ILE A 245 15.72 12.82 -15.09
N GLU A 246 16.06 13.79 -14.25
CA GLU A 246 17.32 14.53 -14.32
C GLU A 246 18.01 14.48 -12.96
N CYS A 247 19.30 14.17 -12.95
CA CYS A 247 20.14 14.17 -11.77
C CYS A 247 21.40 15.01 -12.02
N GLY A 248 21.86 15.70 -10.99
CA GLY A 248 23.06 16.53 -11.05
C GLY A 248 24.02 16.20 -9.92
N LEU A 249 25.32 16.21 -10.21
CA LEU A 249 26.38 16.18 -9.20
C LEU A 249 27.34 17.34 -9.44
N ARG A 250 27.61 18.13 -8.40
CA ARG A 250 28.54 19.27 -8.44
C ARG A 250 29.40 19.29 -7.18
N VAL A 251 30.65 19.72 -7.31
CA VAL A 251 31.54 19.98 -6.17
C VAL A 251 31.21 21.36 -5.58
N ILE A 252 31.21 21.48 -4.26
CA ILE A 252 30.95 22.74 -3.54
C ILE A 252 32.14 23.10 -2.63
N ASP A 253 32.25 24.39 -2.28
CA ASP A 253 33.32 24.96 -1.46
C ASP A 253 33.05 24.90 0.05
N GLU A 254 32.19 23.98 0.47
CA GLU A 254 31.82 23.75 1.86
C GLU A 254 31.89 22.25 2.16
N PRO A 255 32.43 21.81 3.33
CA PRO A 255 32.75 20.41 3.60
C PRO A 255 31.55 19.57 4.08
N PHE A 256 30.42 19.64 3.38
CA PHE A 256 29.24 18.81 3.65
C PHE A 256 28.68 18.14 2.40
N LEU A 257 27.78 17.17 2.58
CA LEU A 257 27.01 16.55 1.51
C LEU A 257 25.64 17.22 1.44
N ARG A 258 25.36 17.95 0.36
CA ARG A 258 24.04 18.55 0.13
C ARG A 258 23.21 17.65 -0.77
N LEU A 259 22.02 17.30 -0.30
CA LEU A 259 21.04 16.53 -1.06
C LEU A 259 19.84 17.42 -1.36
N VAL A 260 19.40 17.46 -2.61
CA VAL A 260 18.28 18.30 -3.06
C VAL A 260 17.33 17.49 -3.95
N SER A 261 16.04 17.54 -3.64
CA SER A 261 14.97 17.07 -4.53
C SER A 261 14.04 18.25 -4.84
N ILE A 262 14.02 18.63 -6.11
CA ILE A 262 13.22 19.77 -6.59
C ILE A 262 11.72 19.43 -6.51
N ASP A 263 11.35 18.21 -6.91
CA ASP A 263 9.97 17.73 -6.96
C ASP A 263 9.34 17.54 -5.57
N LEU A 264 10.14 17.19 -4.57
CA LEU A 264 9.71 17.11 -3.17
C LEU A 264 9.86 18.44 -2.42
N ASN A 265 10.38 19.49 -3.06
CA ASN A 265 10.69 20.78 -2.44
C ASN A 265 11.49 20.61 -1.12
N ALA A 266 12.51 19.74 -1.15
CA ALA A 266 13.26 19.32 0.03
C ALA A 266 14.78 19.43 -0.21
N SER A 267 15.51 19.86 0.83
CA SER A 267 16.96 19.94 0.84
C SER A 267 17.52 19.64 2.23
N ALA A 268 18.67 18.98 2.30
CA ALA A 268 19.39 18.73 3.55
C ALA A 268 20.91 18.86 3.36
N ASP A 269 21.57 19.49 4.33
CA ASP A 269 23.03 19.57 4.44
C ASP A 269 23.48 18.58 5.50
N ILE A 270 24.08 17.47 5.06
CA ILE A 270 24.50 16.39 5.93
C ILE A 270 25.93 16.66 6.41
N GLN A 271 26.15 16.66 7.72
CA GLN A 271 27.45 16.93 8.34
C GLN A 271 28.04 15.70 9.06
N HIS A 272 27.19 14.75 9.48
CA HIS A 272 27.59 13.52 10.14
C HIS A 272 27.24 12.28 9.29
N LEU A 273 28.10 11.26 9.33
CA LEU A 273 27.88 10.02 8.57
C LEU A 273 26.59 9.31 8.96
N SER A 274 26.21 9.36 10.24
CA SER A 274 24.98 8.76 10.76
C SER A 274 23.71 9.27 10.07
N GLU A 275 23.69 10.53 9.63
CA GLU A 275 22.53 11.15 8.98
C GLU A 275 22.28 10.58 7.57
N VAL A 276 23.31 10.08 6.89
CA VAL A 276 23.20 9.39 5.59
C VAL A 276 22.44 8.08 5.75
N TYR A 277 22.60 7.42 6.89
CA TYR A 277 21.91 6.19 7.24
C TYR A 277 20.57 6.44 7.95
N ASP A 278 20.13 7.68 8.15
CA ASP A 278 18.81 8.00 8.70
C ASP A 278 17.84 8.43 7.59
N PHE A 279 17.08 7.46 7.09
CA PHE A 279 16.20 7.65 5.91
C PHE A 279 14.88 8.35 6.25
N ALA A 280 14.56 8.56 7.53
CA ALA A 280 13.28 9.18 7.94
C ALA A 280 13.40 10.62 8.41
N ARG A 281 14.63 11.04 8.69
CA ARG A 281 14.90 12.41 9.14
C ARG A 281 14.34 13.46 8.18
N ASP A 282 14.30 13.14 6.89
CA ASP A 282 13.84 14.00 5.81
C ASP A 282 13.28 13.15 4.65
N TYR A 283 12.72 13.84 3.65
CA TYR A 283 12.14 13.20 2.46
C TYR A 283 13.18 12.73 1.43
N LEU A 284 14.48 12.76 1.75
CA LEU A 284 15.58 12.51 0.80
C LEU A 284 16.14 11.09 0.91
N GLY A 285 15.38 10.16 1.51
CA GLY A 285 15.77 8.76 1.71
C GLY A 285 16.24 8.05 0.43
N LEU A 286 15.66 8.34 -0.74
CA LEU A 286 16.11 7.75 -2.01
C LEU A 286 17.49 8.29 -2.45
N LEU A 287 17.78 9.57 -2.21
CA LEU A 287 19.09 10.16 -2.51
C LEU A 287 20.15 9.57 -1.56
N LYS A 288 19.82 9.41 -0.28
CA LYS A 288 20.67 8.71 0.70
C LYS A 288 20.95 7.27 0.27
N ALA A 289 19.92 6.53 -0.17
CA ALA A 289 20.07 5.19 -0.73
C ALA A 289 21.03 5.17 -1.92
N ALA A 290 20.94 6.15 -2.82
CA ALA A 290 21.81 6.25 -3.99
C ALA A 290 23.28 6.52 -3.60
N VAL A 291 23.52 7.43 -2.64
CA VAL A 291 24.87 7.73 -2.12
C VAL A 291 25.51 6.48 -1.52
N ILE A 292 24.74 5.71 -0.75
CA ILE A 292 25.19 4.44 -0.15
C ILE A 292 25.45 3.39 -1.22
N ALA A 293 24.48 3.16 -2.12
CA ALA A 293 24.57 2.13 -3.15
C ALA A 293 25.61 2.43 -4.23
N ALA A 294 25.92 3.70 -4.49
CA ALA A 294 27.02 4.11 -5.38
C ALA A 294 28.40 3.94 -4.74
N GLY A 295 28.46 3.73 -3.42
CA GLY A 295 29.69 3.52 -2.66
C GLY A 295 30.42 4.80 -2.26
N LEU A 296 29.79 5.98 -2.40
CA LEU A 296 30.36 7.23 -1.89
C LEU A 296 30.50 7.19 -0.36
N ILE A 297 29.44 6.68 0.30
CA ILE A 297 29.38 6.44 1.74
C ILE A 297 28.87 5.00 1.91
N PRO A 298 29.74 4.00 1.71
CA PRO A 298 29.33 2.61 1.49
C PRO A 298 28.81 1.95 2.78
N PRO A 299 27.95 0.90 2.69
CA PRO A 299 27.31 0.27 3.86
C PRO A 299 28.27 -0.18 4.97
N GLY A 300 29.52 -0.52 4.64
CA GLY A 300 30.51 -0.90 5.65
C GLY A 300 30.81 0.19 6.68
N MET A 301 30.58 1.47 6.34
CA MET A 301 30.79 2.60 7.26
C MET A 301 29.60 2.87 8.19
N GLU A 302 28.52 2.07 8.10
CA GLU A 302 27.38 2.23 9.01
C GLU A 302 27.81 2.02 10.47
N GLY A 303 27.57 3.02 11.32
CA GLY A 303 28.01 3.04 12.72
C GLY A 303 29.36 3.73 12.96
N CYS A 304 30.02 4.25 11.92
CA CYS A 304 31.18 5.13 12.08
C CYS A 304 30.75 6.52 12.58
N ASP A 305 31.25 6.94 13.74
CA ASP A 305 30.89 8.20 14.40
C ASP A 305 31.86 9.36 14.05
N LEU A 306 32.11 9.53 12.75
CA LEU A 306 32.95 10.61 12.22
C LEU A 306 32.10 11.62 11.44
N GLY A 307 32.62 12.85 11.35
CA GLY A 307 32.07 13.87 10.47
C GLY A 307 32.25 13.48 8.99
N ILE A 308 31.28 13.85 8.16
CA ILE A 308 31.30 13.53 6.72
C ILE A 308 32.50 14.16 6.00
N GLU A 309 33.04 15.26 6.54
CA GLU A 309 34.26 15.92 6.07
C GLU A 309 35.43 14.94 5.93
N THR A 310 35.55 13.96 6.82
CA THR A 310 36.62 12.94 6.76
C THR A 310 36.55 12.09 5.48
N VAL A 311 35.34 11.79 5.01
CA VAL A 311 35.10 11.09 3.75
C VAL A 311 35.30 12.03 2.56
N LEU A 312 34.77 13.26 2.65
CA LEU A 312 34.87 14.26 1.59
C LEU A 312 36.32 14.69 1.34
N GLN A 313 37.16 14.80 2.37
CA GLN A 313 38.58 15.07 2.23
C GLN A 313 39.28 14.03 1.36
N LYS A 314 38.87 12.76 1.46
CA LYS A 314 39.37 11.70 0.58
C LYS A 314 38.75 11.80 -0.81
N LEU A 315 37.43 11.99 -0.92
CA LEU A 315 36.71 12.00 -2.20
C LEU A 315 37.05 13.21 -3.09
N VAL A 316 36.94 14.44 -2.57
CA VAL A 316 37.04 15.71 -3.31
C VAL A 316 38.22 16.59 -2.92
N GLY A 317 38.84 16.34 -1.76
CA GLY A 317 39.91 17.16 -1.19
C GLY A 317 39.45 18.03 -0.01
N PRO A 318 40.39 18.65 0.71
CA PRO A 318 40.10 19.38 1.95
C PRO A 318 39.22 20.62 1.70
N GLY A 319 38.31 20.89 2.64
CA GLY A 319 37.44 22.07 2.61
C GLY A 319 36.39 22.08 1.50
N ARG A 320 36.16 20.94 0.82
CA ARG A 320 35.20 20.80 -0.28
C ARG A 320 34.15 19.76 0.05
N GLY A 321 33.00 19.87 -0.59
CA GLY A 321 31.88 18.95 -0.46
C GLY A 321 31.26 18.59 -1.79
N ILE A 322 30.13 17.88 -1.73
CA ILE A 322 29.39 17.42 -2.90
C ILE A 322 27.93 17.83 -2.75
N GLU A 323 27.36 18.33 -3.83
CA GLU A 323 25.93 18.59 -3.97
C GLU A 323 25.34 17.63 -5.00
N ILE A 324 24.29 16.91 -4.61
CA ILE A 324 23.54 15.99 -5.46
C ILE A 324 22.10 16.50 -5.57
N VAL A 325 21.66 16.73 -6.81
CA VAL A 325 20.34 17.28 -7.12
C VAL A 325 19.55 16.25 -7.92
N SER A 326 18.26 16.13 -7.62
CA SER A 326 17.32 15.31 -8.38
C SER A 326 16.10 16.12 -8.79
N ARG A 327 15.58 15.78 -9.97
CA ARG A 327 14.36 16.35 -10.54
C ARG A 327 13.61 15.28 -11.33
N VAL A 328 12.32 15.14 -11.06
CA VAL A 328 11.38 14.38 -11.88
C VAL A 328 10.40 15.36 -12.53
N ASN A 329 10.29 15.33 -13.86
CA ASN A 329 9.48 16.25 -14.66
C ASN A 329 7.98 15.94 -14.54
N ASP A 330 7.33 16.49 -13.52
CA ASP A 330 5.87 16.51 -13.33
C ASP A 330 5.17 15.14 -13.41
N ILE A 331 5.93 14.04 -13.30
CA ILE A 331 5.35 12.70 -13.26
C ILE A 331 4.82 12.44 -11.85
N PRO A 332 3.50 12.16 -11.69
CA PRO A 332 2.93 11.87 -10.39
C PRO A 332 3.51 10.60 -9.77
N LYS A 333 3.60 10.57 -8.44
CA LYS A 333 3.85 9.31 -7.71
C LYS A 333 2.75 8.31 -8.06
N GLY A 334 3.13 7.05 -8.29
CA GLY A 334 2.19 6.00 -8.68
C GLY A 334 1.95 5.86 -10.18
N SER A 335 2.74 6.53 -11.03
CA SER A 335 2.60 6.50 -12.50
C SER A 335 2.80 5.15 -13.18
N ARG A 336 3.31 4.15 -12.46
CA ARG A 336 3.61 2.79 -12.95
C ARG A 336 4.69 2.70 -14.04
N LEU A 337 5.47 3.76 -14.20
CA LEU A 337 6.59 3.85 -15.13
C LEU A 337 7.95 3.55 -14.46
N ALA A 338 7.93 2.98 -13.24
CA ALA A 338 9.08 2.77 -12.36
C ALA A 338 10.03 3.97 -12.21
N VAL A 339 9.45 5.16 -11.98
CA VAL A 339 10.22 6.40 -11.79
C VAL A 339 11.23 6.26 -10.65
N SER A 340 10.85 5.69 -9.51
CA SER A 340 11.72 5.59 -8.33
C SER A 340 12.99 4.78 -8.60
N THR A 341 12.88 3.63 -9.24
CA THR A 341 14.02 2.76 -9.57
C THR A 341 14.92 3.37 -10.63
N ASN A 342 14.33 4.00 -11.66
CA ASN A 342 15.11 4.69 -12.68
C ASN A 342 15.79 5.95 -12.13
N LEU A 343 15.16 6.66 -11.19
CA LEU A 343 15.76 7.78 -10.47
C LEU A 343 16.94 7.32 -9.62
N LEU A 344 16.78 6.21 -8.90
CA LEU A 344 17.85 5.59 -8.15
C LEU A 344 19.01 5.16 -9.07
N GLY A 345 18.71 4.52 -10.21
CA GLY A 345 19.69 4.16 -11.24
C GLY A 345 20.43 5.39 -11.80
N SER A 346 19.70 6.48 -12.08
CA SER A 346 20.25 7.76 -12.55
C SER A 346 21.20 8.40 -11.52
N LEU A 347 20.79 8.43 -10.25
CA LEU A 347 21.62 8.95 -9.14
C LEU A 347 22.87 8.09 -8.90
N ILE A 348 22.75 6.77 -8.99
CA ILE A 348 23.89 5.85 -8.87
C ILE A 348 24.84 6.05 -10.06
N SER A 349 24.30 6.16 -11.28
CA SER A 349 25.09 6.39 -12.50
C SER A 349 25.91 7.68 -12.40
N VAL A 350 25.29 8.81 -12.05
CA VAL A 350 26.00 10.10 -11.96
C VAL A 350 27.12 10.06 -10.91
N CYS A 351 26.89 9.39 -9.77
CA CYS A 351 27.91 9.21 -8.74
C CYS A 351 29.06 8.29 -9.19
N MET A 352 28.74 7.19 -9.89
CA MET A 352 29.73 6.25 -10.40
C MET A 352 30.58 6.86 -11.53
N ARG A 353 29.98 7.70 -12.38
CA ARG A 353 30.71 8.49 -13.40
C ARG A 353 31.68 9.47 -12.76
N ALA A 354 31.19 10.21 -11.75
CA ALA A 354 32.01 11.17 -11.01
C ALA A 354 33.20 10.52 -10.28
N THR A 355 33.12 9.23 -9.95
CA THR A 355 34.15 8.49 -9.20
C THR A 355 34.93 7.46 -10.03
N ASN A 356 34.83 7.53 -11.36
CA ASN A 356 35.53 6.63 -12.29
C ASN A 356 35.24 5.13 -12.08
N GLN A 357 34.03 4.79 -11.62
CA GLN A 357 33.57 3.42 -11.45
C GLN A 357 32.93 2.82 -12.72
N VAL A 358 32.61 3.68 -13.69
CA VAL A 358 32.12 3.29 -15.03
C VAL A 358 33.09 3.75 -16.11
N SER A 359 32.95 3.18 -17.31
CA SER A 359 33.90 3.37 -18.40
C SER A 359 33.97 4.79 -18.98
N GLN A 360 32.90 5.60 -18.87
CA GLN A 360 32.80 6.92 -19.51
C GLN A 360 32.19 7.99 -18.58
N LEU A 361 32.73 9.22 -18.63
CA LEU A 361 32.22 10.37 -17.86
C LEU A 361 30.91 10.92 -18.46
N THR A 362 30.82 11.01 -19.78
CA THR A 362 29.68 11.56 -20.53
C THR A 362 29.18 10.53 -21.55
N GLY A 363 28.01 10.79 -22.14
CA GLY A 363 27.37 9.89 -23.11
C GLY A 363 26.67 8.69 -22.47
N PRO A 364 26.22 7.72 -23.28
CA PRO A 364 25.50 6.55 -22.80
C PRO A 364 26.42 5.59 -22.03
N LEU A 365 25.85 4.80 -21.10
CA LEU A 365 26.59 3.75 -20.41
C LEU A 365 26.87 2.54 -21.33
N ALA A 366 28.02 1.88 -21.13
CA ALA A 366 28.30 0.56 -21.70
C ALA A 366 27.48 -0.54 -20.99
N GLU A 367 27.26 -1.68 -21.66
CA GLU A 367 26.45 -2.79 -21.13
C GLU A 367 26.95 -3.31 -19.76
N SER A 368 28.27 -3.44 -19.58
CA SER A 368 28.86 -3.83 -18.31
C SER A 368 28.54 -2.84 -17.19
N ASP A 369 28.56 -1.55 -17.50
CA ASP A 369 28.30 -0.47 -16.54
C ASP A 369 26.82 -0.47 -16.12
N ARG A 370 25.90 -0.61 -17.09
CA ARG A 370 24.45 -0.68 -16.82
C ARG A 370 24.11 -1.84 -15.89
N ARG A 371 24.75 -3.01 -16.06
CA ARG A 371 24.53 -4.16 -15.18
C ARG A 371 24.95 -3.89 -13.74
N ILE A 372 26.06 -3.18 -13.53
CA ILE A 372 26.52 -2.80 -12.18
C ILE A 372 25.56 -1.76 -11.57
N VAL A 373 25.15 -0.76 -12.35
CA VAL A 373 24.16 0.25 -11.92
C VAL A 373 22.85 -0.41 -11.53
N ALA A 374 22.33 -1.35 -12.32
CA ALA A 374 21.11 -2.09 -12.00
C ALA A 374 21.28 -2.93 -10.72
N ALA A 375 22.38 -3.66 -10.56
CA ALA A 375 22.66 -4.43 -9.35
C ALA A 375 22.68 -3.54 -8.08
N ARG A 376 23.20 -2.32 -8.19
CA ARG A 376 23.25 -1.33 -7.11
C ARG A 376 21.91 -0.61 -6.91
N ALA A 377 21.13 -0.40 -7.96
CA ALA A 377 19.77 0.10 -7.83
C ALA A 377 18.92 -0.89 -7.02
N ILE A 378 19.05 -2.19 -7.29
CA ILE A 378 18.43 -3.24 -6.48
C ILE A 378 18.90 -3.12 -5.02
N LEU A 379 20.20 -2.96 -4.75
CA LEU A 379 20.69 -2.73 -3.38
C LEU A 379 20.00 -1.52 -2.72
N GLY A 380 19.95 -0.38 -3.41
CA GLY A 380 19.37 0.86 -2.87
C GLY A 380 17.86 0.76 -2.61
N GLU A 381 17.12 0.03 -3.44
CA GLU A 381 15.70 -0.26 -3.19
C GLU A 381 15.50 -1.05 -1.90
N TRP A 382 16.32 -2.09 -1.70
CA TRP A 382 16.25 -2.92 -0.50
C TRP A 382 16.71 -2.19 0.77
N LEU A 383 17.66 -1.25 0.66
CA LEU A 383 18.03 -0.35 1.74
C LEU A 383 16.89 0.62 2.09
N GLY A 384 16.15 1.08 1.08
CA GLY A 384 14.94 1.89 1.25
C GLY A 384 13.70 1.09 1.66
N GLY A 385 13.78 -0.24 1.76
CA GLY A 385 12.70 -1.13 2.19
C GLY A 385 11.69 -1.52 1.11
N SER A 386 11.95 -1.26 -0.18
CA SER A 386 11.10 -1.71 -1.30
C SER A 386 11.69 -2.94 -1.98
N GLY A 387 10.97 -4.07 -2.01
CA GLY A 387 11.38 -5.28 -2.72
C GLY A 387 10.66 -5.42 -4.06
N GLY A 388 11.22 -4.85 -5.14
CA GLY A 388 10.65 -4.84 -6.50
C GLY A 388 11.07 -6.03 -7.37
N GLY A 389 10.84 -5.92 -8.69
CA GLY A 389 11.35 -6.83 -9.71
C GLY A 389 12.49 -6.19 -10.51
N TRP A 390 13.32 -6.98 -11.20
CA TRP A 390 14.49 -6.43 -11.90
C TRP A 390 14.15 -5.53 -13.11
N GLN A 391 12.92 -5.61 -13.65
CA GLN A 391 12.54 -4.87 -14.85
C GLN A 391 12.54 -3.35 -14.64
N ASP A 392 12.42 -2.91 -13.38
CA ASP A 392 12.19 -1.52 -13.00
C ASP A 392 13.34 -0.59 -13.35
N SER A 393 14.55 -1.14 -13.42
CA SER A 393 15.77 -0.47 -13.93
C SER A 393 15.82 -0.33 -15.46
N GLY A 394 14.76 -0.74 -16.17
CA GLY A 394 14.72 -0.79 -17.63
C GLY A 394 14.97 0.56 -18.33
N GLY A 395 14.70 1.71 -17.68
CA GLY A 395 14.97 3.03 -18.26
C GLY A 395 16.45 3.36 -18.42
N VAL A 396 17.33 2.59 -17.75
CA VAL A 396 18.80 2.67 -17.92
C VAL A 396 19.25 2.17 -19.30
N TRP A 397 18.54 1.19 -19.87
CA TRP A 397 18.83 0.66 -21.21
C TRP A 397 18.05 1.43 -22.29
N PRO A 398 18.52 1.46 -23.53
CA PRO A 398 17.81 2.11 -24.64
C PRO A 398 16.67 1.24 -25.19
N GLY A 399 15.78 1.90 -25.92
CA GLY A 399 14.85 1.32 -26.88
C GLY A 399 13.88 0.30 -26.32
N ILE A 400 13.32 -0.51 -27.23
CA ILE A 400 12.49 -1.66 -26.93
C ILE A 400 13.39 -2.86 -26.66
N LYS A 401 13.11 -3.61 -25.60
CA LYS A 401 13.96 -4.72 -25.15
C LYS A 401 13.15 -5.87 -24.56
N LEU A 402 13.66 -7.08 -24.82
CA LEU A 402 13.26 -8.30 -24.12
C LEU A 402 14.26 -8.55 -23.00
N ILE A 403 13.75 -8.70 -21.79
CA ILE A 403 14.53 -8.99 -20.62
C ILE A 403 14.16 -10.39 -20.15
N SER A 404 15.15 -11.24 -19.88
CA SER A 404 14.93 -12.66 -19.59
C SER A 404 15.75 -13.16 -18.42
N GLY A 405 15.11 -13.94 -17.56
CA GLY A 405 15.76 -14.76 -16.55
C GLY A 405 16.81 -15.66 -17.17
N CYS A 406 17.84 -15.99 -16.40
CA CYS A 406 18.97 -16.77 -16.86
C CYS A 406 19.25 -17.88 -15.88
N THR A 407 19.47 -19.10 -16.37
CA THR A 407 19.93 -20.21 -15.55
C THR A 407 21.26 -19.88 -14.87
N ALA A 408 21.40 -20.26 -13.60
CA ALA A 408 22.65 -20.11 -12.85
C ALA A 408 23.66 -21.17 -13.29
N THR A 409 24.91 -20.77 -13.46
CA THR A 409 26.02 -21.61 -13.95
C THR A 409 27.22 -21.56 -13.01
N GLU A 410 28.14 -22.51 -13.13
CA GLU A 410 29.34 -22.55 -12.28
C GLU A 410 30.11 -21.22 -12.33
N GLY A 411 30.35 -20.61 -11.17
CA GLY A 411 30.99 -19.30 -11.03
C GLY A 411 30.03 -18.13 -10.77
N ASP A 412 28.72 -18.33 -10.91
CA ASP A 412 27.69 -17.42 -10.41
C ASP A 412 27.51 -17.59 -8.88
N PRO A 413 27.29 -16.51 -8.10
CA PRO A 413 27.01 -16.61 -6.66
C PRO A 413 25.80 -17.49 -6.32
N GLU A 414 24.87 -17.61 -7.26
CA GLU A 414 23.61 -18.35 -7.16
C GLU A 414 23.74 -19.85 -7.50
N PHE A 415 24.86 -20.31 -8.05
CA PHE A 415 25.02 -21.70 -8.47
C PHE A 415 24.93 -22.67 -7.29
N GLY A 416 24.06 -23.68 -7.40
CA GLY A 416 23.75 -24.62 -6.31
C GLY A 416 22.84 -24.03 -5.22
N VAL A 417 22.40 -22.78 -5.35
CA VAL A 417 21.48 -22.10 -4.42
C VAL A 417 20.11 -21.87 -5.07
N SER A 418 20.07 -21.45 -6.34
CA SER A 418 18.85 -21.24 -7.13
C SER A 418 19.01 -21.74 -8.56
N ARG A 419 17.88 -21.90 -9.27
CA ARG A 419 17.86 -22.32 -10.69
C ARG A 419 18.34 -21.21 -11.62
N GLY A 420 18.03 -19.96 -11.28
CA GLY A 420 18.36 -18.76 -12.05
C GLY A 420 19.21 -17.76 -11.29
N ARG A 421 19.83 -16.82 -12.03
CA ARG A 421 20.65 -15.71 -11.52
C ARG A 421 19.78 -14.54 -11.05
N LEU A 422 20.32 -13.70 -10.16
CA LEU A 422 19.67 -12.47 -9.71
C LEU A 422 19.47 -11.47 -10.86
N LEU A 423 20.49 -11.29 -11.70
CA LEU A 423 20.46 -10.34 -12.80
C LEU A 423 19.99 -11.03 -14.10
N PRO A 424 19.05 -10.42 -14.83
CA PRO A 424 18.57 -10.94 -16.10
C PRO A 424 19.54 -10.64 -17.26
N ASN A 425 19.23 -11.18 -18.43
CA ASN A 425 19.83 -10.74 -19.70
C ASN A 425 18.91 -9.74 -20.40
N HIS A 426 19.51 -8.76 -21.09
CA HIS A 426 18.80 -7.75 -21.87
C HIS A 426 19.12 -7.95 -23.36
N HIS A 427 18.09 -8.24 -24.15
CA HIS A 427 18.13 -8.22 -25.61
C HIS A 427 17.46 -6.95 -26.11
N ILE A 428 18.25 -5.99 -26.59
CA ILE A 428 17.74 -4.76 -27.19
C ILE A 428 17.32 -5.09 -28.62
N TYR A 429 16.04 -4.92 -28.95
CA TYR A 429 15.57 -5.14 -30.32
C TYR A 429 16.21 -4.10 -31.25
N SER A 430 16.88 -4.59 -32.28
CA SER A 430 17.47 -3.77 -33.32
C SER A 430 16.41 -3.13 -34.24
N HIS A 431 16.84 -2.19 -35.09
CA HIS A 431 15.98 -1.62 -36.13
C HIS A 431 15.63 -2.61 -37.26
N SER A 432 16.33 -3.75 -37.37
CA SER A 432 15.94 -4.81 -38.30
C SER A 432 14.91 -5.77 -37.70
N GLU A 433 14.90 -5.93 -36.37
CA GLU A 433 13.89 -6.75 -35.68
C GLU A 433 12.58 -5.99 -35.45
N ILE A 434 12.66 -4.75 -34.96
CA ILE A 434 11.50 -3.85 -34.84
C ILE A 434 11.86 -2.56 -35.57
N THR A 435 11.26 -2.43 -36.75
CA THR A 435 11.56 -1.37 -37.71
C THR A 435 11.28 0.04 -37.17
N THR A 436 11.94 1.03 -37.75
CA THR A 436 11.68 2.44 -37.42
C THR A 436 10.22 2.81 -37.70
N GLU A 437 9.64 2.26 -38.76
CA GLU A 437 8.25 2.42 -39.12
C GLU A 437 7.32 1.84 -38.06
N THR A 438 7.62 0.64 -37.53
CA THR A 438 6.84 0.06 -36.43
C THR A 438 6.93 0.89 -35.15
N ARG A 439 8.13 1.38 -34.81
CA ARG A 439 8.35 2.27 -33.65
C ARG A 439 7.56 3.57 -33.78
N GLN A 440 7.55 4.16 -34.97
CA GLN A 440 6.77 5.36 -35.26
C GLN A 440 5.27 5.07 -35.19
N ALA A 441 4.81 4.01 -35.85
CA ALA A 441 3.40 3.62 -35.82
C ALA A 441 2.90 3.35 -34.39
N LEU A 442 3.75 2.80 -33.50
CA LEU A 442 3.41 2.60 -32.09
C LEU A 442 3.14 3.93 -31.40
N GLN A 443 4.01 4.92 -31.61
CA GLN A 443 3.84 6.28 -31.09
C GLN A 443 2.61 6.96 -31.69
N ASP A 444 2.28 6.67 -32.95
CA ASP A 444 1.13 7.25 -33.67
C ASP A 444 -0.21 6.57 -33.33
N SER A 445 -0.19 5.40 -32.68
CA SER A 445 -1.41 4.63 -32.32
C SER A 445 -1.72 4.65 -30.82
N LEU A 446 -0.70 4.73 -29.96
CA LEU A 446 -0.85 4.61 -28.52
C LEU A 446 -1.14 5.97 -27.86
N VAL A 447 -2.22 6.03 -27.07
CA VAL A 447 -2.49 7.11 -26.13
C VAL A 447 -2.09 6.64 -24.74
N LEU A 448 -1.04 7.26 -24.19
CA LEU A 448 -0.51 6.96 -22.85
C LEU A 448 -1.14 7.90 -21.82
N VAL A 449 -1.62 7.36 -20.69
CA VAL A 449 -2.35 8.15 -19.70
C VAL A 449 -1.96 7.81 -18.26
N HIS A 450 -2.18 8.78 -17.37
CA HIS A 450 -2.29 8.56 -15.94
C HIS A 450 -3.75 8.71 -15.50
N GLY A 451 -4.38 7.67 -14.98
CA GLY A 451 -5.79 7.68 -14.57
C GLY A 451 -6.10 8.42 -13.27
N GLY A 452 -5.08 8.84 -12.53
CA GLY A 452 -5.19 9.67 -11.31
C GLY A 452 -5.20 8.86 -9.99
N MET A 453 -5.19 7.52 -10.07
CA MET A 453 -5.13 6.66 -8.89
C MET A 453 -3.68 6.44 -8.43
N ALA A 454 -3.46 6.45 -7.11
CA ALA A 454 -2.22 6.03 -6.48
C ALA A 454 -2.51 4.86 -5.53
N GLN A 455 -1.88 3.70 -5.75
CA GLN A 455 -2.20 2.48 -5.00
C GLN A 455 -0.93 1.71 -4.62
N ASN A 456 -0.93 1.13 -3.42
CA ASN A 456 0.17 0.31 -2.93
C ASN A 456 0.19 -1.05 -3.64
N VAL A 457 1.31 -1.38 -4.29
CA VAL A 457 1.51 -2.66 -4.99
C VAL A 457 2.17 -3.73 -4.13
N GLY A 458 2.65 -3.40 -2.92
CA GLY A 458 3.28 -4.36 -2.01
C GLY A 458 2.43 -5.62 -1.79
N PRO A 459 1.13 -5.50 -1.43
CA PRO A 459 0.26 -6.67 -1.27
C PRO A 459 0.09 -7.51 -2.54
N ILE A 460 0.19 -6.90 -3.73
CA ILE A 460 0.12 -7.62 -5.01
C ILE A 460 1.36 -8.51 -5.19
N LEU A 461 2.54 -7.99 -4.87
CA LEU A 461 3.79 -8.77 -4.93
C LEU A 461 3.71 -9.99 -4.01
N GLU A 462 3.22 -9.83 -2.79
CA GLU A 462 3.02 -10.95 -1.85
C GLU A 462 2.03 -11.98 -2.41
N MET A 463 0.89 -11.52 -2.96
CA MET A 463 -0.12 -12.41 -3.56
C MET A 463 0.44 -13.22 -4.74
N VAL A 464 1.15 -12.59 -5.67
CA VAL A 464 1.76 -13.30 -6.80
C VAL A 464 2.77 -14.34 -6.31
N THR A 465 3.61 -13.96 -5.34
CA THR A 465 4.60 -14.84 -4.70
C THR A 465 3.94 -16.09 -4.13
N GLU A 466 2.91 -15.88 -3.32
CA GLU A 466 2.17 -16.95 -2.65
C GLU A 466 1.55 -17.90 -3.67
N LYS A 467 0.78 -17.38 -4.63
CA LYS A 467 0.09 -18.19 -5.65
C LYS A 467 1.06 -18.99 -6.50
N TYR A 468 2.22 -18.40 -6.82
CA TYR A 468 3.29 -19.08 -7.53
C TYR A 468 3.87 -20.25 -6.72
N LEU A 469 4.28 -20.01 -5.47
CA LEU A 469 4.93 -21.04 -4.64
C LEU A 469 4.00 -22.21 -4.28
N LEU A 470 2.69 -21.93 -4.19
CA LEU A 470 1.64 -22.94 -4.01
C LEU A 470 1.23 -23.66 -5.31
N ARG A 471 1.70 -23.20 -6.47
CA ARG A 471 1.29 -23.66 -7.81
C ARG A 471 -0.24 -23.69 -7.94
N SER A 472 -0.92 -22.64 -7.48
CA SER A 472 -2.39 -22.56 -7.54
C SER A 472 -2.88 -22.80 -8.97
N ALA A 473 -3.84 -23.69 -9.15
CA ALA A 473 -4.10 -24.34 -10.44
C ALA A 473 -4.54 -23.38 -11.56
N SER A 474 -5.39 -22.39 -11.25
CA SER A 474 -5.83 -21.34 -12.19
C SER A 474 -4.68 -20.39 -12.53
N GLU A 475 -3.98 -19.92 -11.51
CA GLU A 475 -2.93 -18.92 -11.60
C GLU A 475 -1.68 -19.47 -12.31
N TRP A 476 -1.37 -20.75 -12.14
CA TRP A 476 -0.28 -21.41 -12.86
C TRP A 476 -0.59 -21.56 -14.36
N ARG A 477 -1.80 -22.01 -14.71
CA ARG A 477 -2.24 -22.07 -16.12
C ARG A 477 -2.27 -20.69 -16.76
N SER A 478 -2.77 -19.69 -16.05
CA SER A 478 -2.74 -18.29 -16.47
C SER A 478 -1.33 -17.80 -16.73
N ARG A 479 -0.38 -18.14 -15.86
CA ARG A 479 1.03 -17.75 -16.04
C ARG A 479 1.61 -18.31 -17.33
N GLN A 480 1.35 -19.57 -17.64
CA GLN A 480 1.78 -20.17 -18.91
C GLN A 480 1.14 -19.47 -20.12
N ALA A 481 -0.15 -19.12 -20.03
CA ALA A 481 -0.81 -18.33 -21.06
C ALA A 481 -0.21 -16.92 -21.20
N ALA A 482 0.16 -16.25 -20.10
CA ALA A 482 0.81 -14.94 -20.13
C ALA A 482 2.19 -14.97 -20.81
N ILE A 483 2.97 -16.03 -20.60
CA ILE A 483 4.25 -16.26 -21.28
C ILE A 483 4.01 -16.42 -22.79
N GLN A 484 3.01 -17.22 -23.18
CA GLN A 484 2.67 -17.38 -24.59
C GLN A 484 2.23 -16.06 -25.23
N ILE A 485 1.38 -15.29 -24.55
CA ILE A 485 0.95 -13.97 -25.05
C ILE A 485 2.14 -13.01 -25.18
N LEU A 486 3.14 -13.07 -24.29
CA LEU A 486 4.37 -12.29 -24.43
C LEU A 486 5.12 -12.63 -25.73
N ASN A 487 5.24 -13.92 -26.07
CA ASN A 487 5.86 -14.35 -27.31
C ASN A 487 5.08 -13.85 -28.53
N ASP A 488 3.74 -13.90 -28.46
CA ASP A 488 2.88 -13.42 -29.53
C ASP A 488 2.98 -11.89 -29.69
N ILE A 489 3.13 -11.14 -28.60
CA ILE A 489 3.37 -9.69 -28.62
C ILE A 489 4.73 -9.40 -29.29
N SER A 490 5.78 -10.14 -28.95
CA SER A 490 7.09 -10.02 -29.62
C SER A 490 6.98 -10.24 -31.12
N ALA A 491 6.24 -11.28 -31.54
CA ALA A 491 6.03 -11.57 -32.96
C ALA A 491 5.25 -10.45 -33.67
N ALA A 492 4.17 -9.95 -33.07
CA ALA A 492 3.37 -8.87 -33.63
C ALA A 492 4.18 -7.56 -33.76
N LEU A 493 5.01 -7.22 -32.77
CA LEU A 493 5.93 -6.09 -32.84
C LEU A 493 6.95 -6.24 -33.97
N LYS A 494 7.51 -7.44 -34.18
CA LYS A 494 8.44 -7.68 -35.30
C LYS A 494 7.78 -7.57 -36.67
N GLN A 495 6.48 -7.87 -36.76
CA GLN A 495 5.69 -7.79 -37.99
C GLN A 495 5.12 -6.40 -38.25
N GLY A 496 5.14 -5.49 -37.27
CA GLY A 496 4.50 -4.18 -37.36
C GLY A 496 2.97 -4.19 -37.20
N ASP A 497 2.39 -5.28 -36.69
CA ASP A 497 0.93 -5.40 -36.50
C ASP A 497 0.50 -4.87 -35.13
N LEU A 498 0.30 -3.55 -35.04
CA LEU A 498 -0.09 -2.88 -33.79
C LEU A 498 -1.53 -3.16 -33.37
N ARG A 499 -2.40 -3.52 -34.33
CA ARG A 499 -3.77 -3.95 -34.01
C ARG A 499 -3.74 -5.26 -33.24
N GLN A 500 -2.89 -6.20 -33.68
CA GLN A 500 -2.66 -7.44 -32.95
C GLN A 500 -1.95 -7.20 -31.61
N VAL A 501 -0.99 -6.28 -31.51
CA VAL A 501 -0.40 -5.87 -30.21
C VAL A 501 -1.50 -5.42 -29.24
N GLY A 502 -2.39 -4.51 -29.66
CA GLY A 502 -3.48 -4.03 -28.81
C GLY A 502 -4.45 -5.11 -28.38
N LYS A 503 -4.79 -6.04 -29.29
CA LYS A 503 -5.62 -7.20 -28.96
C LYS A 503 -4.95 -8.10 -27.90
N LEU A 504 -3.66 -8.39 -28.07
CA LEU A 504 -2.91 -9.26 -27.16
C LEU A 504 -2.70 -8.63 -25.79
N THR A 505 -2.40 -7.34 -25.70
CA THR A 505 -2.29 -6.64 -24.40
C THR A 505 -3.64 -6.61 -23.67
N ALA A 506 -4.75 -6.41 -24.40
CA ALA A 506 -6.09 -6.45 -23.84
C ALA A 506 -6.49 -7.86 -23.36
N GLN A 507 -6.13 -8.89 -24.13
CA GLN A 507 -6.33 -10.29 -23.77
C GLN A 507 -5.51 -10.66 -22.53
N ASN A 508 -4.25 -10.21 -22.44
CA ASN A 508 -3.40 -10.45 -21.28
C ASN A 508 -4.05 -9.86 -20.01
N PHE A 509 -4.51 -8.60 -20.11
CA PHE A 509 -5.16 -7.89 -19.00
C PHE A 509 -6.48 -8.53 -18.55
N SER A 510 -7.38 -8.84 -19.50
CA SER A 510 -8.71 -9.37 -19.19
C SER A 510 -8.72 -10.87 -18.84
N GLY A 511 -7.67 -11.60 -19.23
CA GLY A 511 -7.51 -13.02 -18.91
C GLY A 511 -6.43 -13.25 -17.85
N PRO A 512 -5.22 -13.69 -18.24
CA PRO A 512 -4.20 -14.16 -17.29
C PRO A 512 -3.88 -13.21 -16.14
N LEU A 513 -3.80 -11.91 -16.39
CA LEU A 513 -3.42 -10.95 -15.34
C LEU A 513 -4.50 -10.81 -14.26
N GLN A 514 -5.78 -10.81 -14.63
CA GLN A 514 -6.88 -10.76 -13.67
C GLN A 514 -7.11 -12.11 -12.95
N GLU A 515 -6.78 -13.25 -13.57
CA GLU A 515 -6.82 -14.55 -12.89
C GLU A 515 -5.69 -14.69 -11.86
N ILE A 516 -4.46 -14.26 -12.18
CA ILE A 516 -3.31 -14.30 -11.24
C ILE A 516 -3.47 -13.26 -10.14
N VAL A 517 -3.90 -12.04 -10.50
CA VAL A 517 -4.05 -10.92 -9.57
C VAL A 517 -5.37 -10.20 -9.86
N PRO A 518 -6.48 -10.59 -9.22
CA PRO A 518 -7.76 -9.91 -9.40
C PRO A 518 -7.69 -8.40 -9.11
N TRP A 519 -6.76 -7.99 -8.25
CA TRP A 519 -6.53 -6.58 -7.88
C TRP A 519 -5.71 -5.80 -8.90
N CYS A 520 -5.29 -6.37 -10.03
CA CYS A 520 -4.65 -5.59 -11.09
C CYS A 520 -5.64 -4.66 -11.83
N SER A 521 -6.95 -4.97 -11.74
CA SER A 521 -8.04 -4.22 -12.33
C SER A 521 -8.92 -3.53 -11.26
N ASN A 522 -9.72 -2.56 -11.70
CA ASN A 522 -10.71 -1.86 -10.90
C ASN A 522 -11.87 -1.35 -11.77
N ARG A 523 -12.99 -0.99 -11.12
CA ARG A 523 -14.20 -0.52 -11.82
C ARG A 523 -13.93 0.72 -12.69
N TYR A 524 -13.05 1.62 -12.28
CA TYR A 524 -12.70 2.81 -13.05
C TYR A 524 -12.07 2.43 -14.39
N THR A 525 -11.01 1.61 -14.36
CA THR A 525 -10.32 1.14 -15.57
C THR A 525 -11.26 0.41 -16.51
N GLU A 526 -12.06 -0.53 -16.00
CA GLU A 526 -12.99 -1.30 -16.83
C GLU A 526 -14.07 -0.41 -17.46
N SER A 527 -14.56 0.59 -16.73
CA SER A 527 -15.53 1.56 -17.28
C SER A 527 -14.92 2.38 -18.42
N LEU A 528 -13.63 2.71 -18.38
CA LEU A 528 -12.96 3.40 -19.47
C LEU A 528 -12.82 2.51 -20.71
N ILE A 529 -12.46 1.24 -20.51
CA ILE A 529 -12.36 0.26 -21.61
C ILE A 529 -13.72 0.05 -22.28
N GLU A 530 -14.77 -0.15 -21.48
CA GLU A 530 -16.16 -0.28 -21.94
C GLU A 530 -16.59 0.95 -22.77
N GLN A 531 -16.29 2.16 -22.28
CA GLN A 531 -16.61 3.42 -22.97
C GLN A 531 -15.81 3.61 -24.26
N CYS A 532 -14.52 3.26 -24.29
CA CYS A 532 -13.71 3.29 -25.51
C CYS A 532 -14.28 2.35 -26.58
N GLN A 533 -14.63 1.12 -26.19
CA GLN A 533 -15.23 0.13 -27.09
C GLN A 533 -16.57 0.63 -27.64
N ALA A 534 -17.42 1.20 -26.78
CA ALA A 534 -18.72 1.73 -27.19
C ALA A 534 -18.61 2.93 -28.13
N ASN A 535 -17.62 3.81 -27.92
CA ASN A 535 -17.50 5.06 -28.68
C ASN A 535 -16.76 4.89 -30.02
N TYR A 536 -15.75 4.00 -30.09
CA TYR A 536 -14.86 3.89 -31.26
C TYR A 536 -14.93 2.54 -31.99
N GLY A 537 -15.59 1.52 -31.42
CA GLY A 537 -15.75 0.21 -32.05
C GLY A 537 -14.43 -0.38 -32.55
N ASP A 538 -14.37 -0.73 -33.84
CA ASP A 538 -13.20 -1.34 -34.48
C ASP A 538 -11.96 -0.44 -34.57
N GLN A 539 -12.12 0.88 -34.39
CA GLN A 539 -11.01 1.83 -34.37
C GLN A 539 -10.31 1.88 -32.99
N PHE A 540 -10.89 1.27 -31.96
CA PHE A 540 -10.20 0.98 -30.70
C PHE A 540 -9.57 -0.41 -30.77
N TRP A 541 -8.25 -0.48 -30.86
CA TRP A 541 -7.52 -1.73 -31.08
C TRP A 541 -7.24 -2.49 -29.78
N GLY A 542 -7.17 -1.80 -28.64
CA GLY A 542 -7.11 -2.48 -27.35
C GLY A 542 -6.59 -1.65 -26.19
N PHE A 543 -6.62 -2.27 -25.01
CA PHE A 543 -6.15 -1.73 -23.75
C PHE A 543 -4.81 -2.33 -23.33
N TRP A 544 -4.04 -1.54 -22.58
CA TRP A 544 -2.73 -1.90 -22.10
C TRP A 544 -2.53 -1.40 -20.66
N MET A 545 -2.32 -2.31 -19.72
CA MET A 545 -1.93 -1.99 -18.34
C MET A 545 -0.42 -1.77 -18.22
N LEU A 546 0.00 -0.71 -17.52
CA LEU A 546 1.42 -0.47 -17.21
C LEU A 546 1.75 -0.87 -15.77
N GLY A 547 2.90 -1.49 -15.58
CA GLY A 547 3.37 -1.96 -14.28
C GLY A 547 2.39 -2.94 -13.63
N GLY A 548 2.26 -2.91 -12.31
CA GLY A 548 1.54 -3.96 -11.56
C GLY A 548 0.05 -3.75 -11.30
N MET A 549 -0.56 -2.61 -11.69
CA MET A 549 -1.98 -2.34 -11.46
C MET A 549 -2.47 -1.15 -12.31
N ALA A 550 -3.64 -1.30 -12.92
CA ALA A 550 -4.28 -0.24 -13.72
C ALA A 550 -4.91 0.88 -12.86
N GLY A 551 -5.27 2.00 -13.51
CA GLY A 551 -5.81 3.21 -12.88
C GLY A 551 -4.76 4.28 -12.54
N GLY A 552 -3.49 3.85 -12.36
CA GLY A 552 -2.30 4.71 -12.37
C GLY A 552 -1.85 4.94 -13.82
N GLY A 553 -0.87 4.16 -14.30
CA GLY A 553 -0.43 4.18 -15.70
C GLY A 553 -1.21 3.22 -16.59
N MET A 554 -1.67 3.71 -17.75
CA MET A 554 -2.45 2.93 -18.72
C MET A 554 -2.13 3.37 -20.17
N GLY A 555 -2.34 2.47 -21.12
CA GLY A 555 -2.25 2.72 -22.55
C GLY A 555 -3.54 2.29 -23.27
N PHE A 556 -3.97 3.11 -24.23
CA PHE A 556 -5.12 2.83 -25.09
C PHE A 556 -4.66 2.94 -26.54
N ILE A 557 -4.81 1.85 -27.30
CA ILE A 557 -4.36 1.80 -28.69
C ILE A 557 -5.56 2.06 -29.60
N PHE A 558 -5.40 3.04 -30.48
CA PHE A 558 -6.39 3.44 -31.47
C PHE A 558 -5.80 3.36 -32.87
N ASP A 559 -6.68 3.37 -33.87
CA ASP A 559 -6.28 3.69 -35.23
C ASP A 559 -5.57 5.06 -35.28
N PRO A 560 -4.36 5.15 -35.88
CA PRO A 560 -3.61 6.40 -36.01
C PRO A 560 -4.43 7.58 -36.53
N ALA A 561 -5.40 7.31 -37.43
CA ALA A 561 -6.24 8.35 -38.03
C ALA A 561 -7.11 9.10 -37.01
N ILE A 562 -7.40 8.49 -35.85
CA ILE A 562 -8.27 9.06 -34.81
C ILE A 562 -7.56 9.32 -33.48
N LYS A 563 -6.26 9.00 -33.35
CA LYS A 563 -5.51 9.10 -32.08
C LYS A 563 -5.70 10.46 -31.40
N GLU A 564 -5.57 11.56 -32.14
CA GLU A 564 -5.65 12.91 -31.58
C GLU A 564 -7.02 13.26 -31.00
N SER A 565 -8.10 12.94 -31.74
CA SER A 565 -9.46 13.10 -31.25
C SER A 565 -9.76 12.16 -30.08
N ALA A 566 -9.27 10.91 -30.15
CA ALA A 566 -9.45 9.92 -29.10
C ALA A 566 -8.73 10.32 -27.81
N ALA A 567 -7.53 10.87 -27.89
CA ALA A 567 -6.77 11.36 -26.74
C ALA A 567 -7.50 12.49 -26.00
N SER A 568 -8.07 13.44 -26.76
CA SER A 568 -8.82 14.57 -26.20
C SER A 568 -10.13 14.13 -25.56
N TRP A 569 -10.86 13.22 -26.21
CA TRP A 569 -12.07 12.61 -25.64
C TRP A 569 -11.75 11.78 -24.38
N LEU A 570 -10.68 10.97 -24.42
CA LEU A 570 -10.29 10.11 -23.30
C LEU A 570 -9.90 10.94 -22.07
N ALA A 571 -9.23 12.09 -22.26
CA ALA A 571 -8.93 13.01 -21.16
C ALA A 571 -10.21 13.45 -20.42
N GLN A 572 -11.25 13.82 -21.17
CA GLN A 572 -12.54 14.22 -20.61
C GLN A 572 -13.29 13.03 -19.97
N CYS A 573 -13.38 11.90 -20.67
CA CYS A 573 -14.03 10.68 -20.20
C CYS A 573 -13.40 10.17 -18.87
N MET A 574 -12.06 10.20 -18.77
CA MET A 574 -11.35 9.87 -17.53
C MET A 574 -11.75 10.81 -16.39
N LEU A 575 -11.78 12.12 -16.62
CA LEU A 575 -12.15 13.10 -15.61
C LEU A 575 -13.60 12.90 -15.14
N GLU A 576 -14.54 12.73 -16.06
CA GLU A 576 -15.96 12.49 -15.76
C GLU A 576 -16.16 11.18 -14.98
N THR A 577 -15.55 10.09 -15.43
CA THR A 577 -15.63 8.78 -14.76
C THR A 577 -14.98 8.86 -13.37
N LYS A 578 -13.87 9.60 -13.22
CA LYS A 578 -13.23 9.86 -11.94
C LYS A 578 -14.16 10.62 -10.99
N ARG A 579 -14.82 11.69 -11.44
CA ARG A 579 -15.82 12.42 -10.62
C ARG A 579 -16.99 11.54 -10.17
N GLN A 580 -17.43 10.60 -11.01
CA GLN A 580 -18.47 9.64 -10.62
C GLN A 580 -18.01 8.66 -9.53
N LEU A 581 -16.71 8.31 -9.51
CA LEU A 581 -16.17 7.26 -8.63
C LEU A 581 -15.32 7.80 -7.48
N GLU A 582 -15.05 9.10 -7.37
CA GLU A 582 -14.09 9.67 -6.40
C GLU A 582 -14.48 9.46 -4.94
N ASN A 583 -15.77 9.26 -4.66
CA ASN A 583 -16.25 8.89 -3.32
C ASN A 583 -16.06 7.39 -3.01
N SER A 584 -15.92 6.55 -4.03
CA SER A 584 -15.91 5.08 -3.94
C SER A 584 -14.50 4.47 -4.12
N LEU A 585 -13.64 5.16 -4.87
CA LEU A 585 -12.28 4.74 -5.20
C LEU A 585 -11.27 5.84 -4.87
N PRO A 586 -10.05 5.48 -4.46
CA PRO A 586 -9.04 6.46 -4.09
C PRO A 586 -8.38 7.08 -5.34
N PHE A 587 -8.51 8.40 -5.50
CA PHE A 587 -7.77 9.18 -6.49
C PHE A 587 -6.88 10.20 -5.79
N ALA A 588 -5.62 10.26 -6.21
CA ALA A 588 -4.64 11.22 -5.67
C ALA A 588 -4.69 12.55 -6.45
N MET A 589 -5.04 12.50 -7.74
CA MET A 589 -5.07 13.66 -8.63
C MET A 589 -6.10 13.50 -9.75
N ASP A 590 -6.27 14.55 -10.54
CA ASP A 590 -6.98 14.47 -11.80
C ASP A 590 -6.14 13.72 -12.86
N PRO A 591 -6.78 12.96 -13.76
CA PRO A 591 -6.09 12.20 -14.80
C PRO A 591 -5.34 13.11 -15.78
N VAL A 592 -4.25 12.59 -16.37
CA VAL A 592 -3.47 13.30 -17.41
C VAL A 592 -3.21 12.41 -18.61
N VAL A 593 -3.08 13.03 -19.78
CA VAL A 593 -2.64 12.38 -21.03
C VAL A 593 -1.19 12.77 -21.30
N TYR A 594 -0.38 11.77 -21.64
CA TYR A 594 1.02 11.97 -21.99
C TYR A 594 1.21 11.95 -23.50
N GLU A 595 2.06 12.85 -23.97
CA GLU A 595 2.82 12.66 -25.20
C GLU A 595 4.11 11.93 -24.84
N PHE A 596 4.51 10.96 -25.65
CA PHE A 596 5.72 10.17 -25.38
C PHE A 596 6.52 9.92 -26.66
N SER A 597 7.81 9.65 -26.48
CA SER A 597 8.66 9.14 -27.56
C SER A 597 9.56 8.00 -27.09
N ILE A 598 9.88 7.06 -27.98
CA ILE A 598 10.82 5.98 -27.66
C ILE A 598 12.23 6.56 -27.53
N ASN A 599 12.86 6.30 -26.39
CA ASN A 599 14.22 6.76 -26.09
C ASN A 599 15.24 5.69 -26.50
N GLU A 600 16.02 5.97 -27.55
CA GLU A 600 17.04 5.06 -28.09
C GLU A 600 18.41 5.17 -27.39
N GLN A 601 18.52 5.93 -26.30
CA GLN A 601 19.79 6.17 -25.59
C GLN A 601 19.82 5.57 -24.17
N GLY A 602 18.67 5.41 -23.51
CA GLY A 602 18.58 5.02 -22.11
C GLY A 602 19.05 6.14 -21.19
N THR A 603 19.96 5.83 -20.26
CA THR A 603 20.64 6.83 -19.42
C THR A 603 21.81 7.47 -20.16
N THR A 604 21.93 8.79 -20.10
CA THR A 604 23.03 9.55 -20.71
C THR A 604 23.49 10.70 -19.83
N ALA A 605 24.77 11.03 -19.88
CA ALA A 605 25.34 12.12 -19.10
C ALA A 605 26.00 13.21 -19.97
N GLU A 606 25.90 14.46 -19.53
CA GLU A 606 26.59 15.62 -20.09
C GLU A 606 27.36 16.35 -18.99
N LEU A 607 28.52 16.92 -19.33
CA LEU A 607 29.29 17.78 -18.44
C LEU A 607 28.96 19.24 -18.79
N ASP A 608 28.22 19.91 -17.91
CA ASP A 608 27.83 21.30 -18.09
C ASP A 608 28.80 22.23 -17.35
N ILE A 609 29.71 22.84 -18.11
CA ILE A 609 30.70 23.81 -17.61
C ILE A 609 30.02 25.09 -17.13
N ALA A 610 28.86 25.45 -17.70
CA ALA A 610 28.09 26.58 -17.24
C ALA A 610 27.43 26.30 -15.88
N ALA A 611 27.34 25.04 -15.44
CA ALA A 611 26.87 24.64 -14.11
C ALA A 611 25.52 25.26 -13.70
N VAL A 612 24.61 25.46 -14.67
CA VAL A 612 23.30 26.07 -14.44
C VAL A 612 22.36 25.01 -13.86
N MET A 613 21.79 25.30 -12.69
CA MET A 613 20.77 24.45 -12.08
C MET A 613 19.38 24.75 -12.66
N PRO A 614 18.42 23.80 -12.59
CA PRO A 614 17.04 24.06 -13.01
C PRO A 614 16.38 25.20 -12.23
N ALA A 615 15.42 25.91 -12.85
CA ALA A 615 14.70 27.02 -12.19
C ALA A 615 14.12 26.65 -10.81
N GLY A 616 13.49 25.47 -10.69
CA GLY A 616 12.91 25.00 -9.43
C GLY A 616 13.91 24.81 -8.29
N TYR A 617 15.19 24.55 -8.59
CA TYR A 617 16.24 24.50 -7.57
C TYR A 617 16.46 25.88 -6.93
N TYR A 618 16.47 26.94 -7.76
CA TYR A 618 16.62 28.30 -7.27
C TYR A 618 15.37 28.77 -6.51
N GLU A 619 14.16 28.40 -6.96
CA GLU A 619 12.91 28.67 -6.24
C GLU A 619 12.87 28.05 -4.83
N LEU A 620 13.58 26.93 -4.64
CA LEU A 620 13.68 26.23 -3.36
C LEU A 620 14.73 26.86 -2.43
N LEU A 621 15.96 27.07 -2.92
CA LEU A 621 17.08 27.47 -2.05
C LEU A 621 17.19 29.00 -1.84
N LEU A 622 16.85 29.81 -2.83
CA LEU A 622 17.08 31.26 -2.77
C LEU A 622 16.32 31.97 -1.63
N PRO A 623 15.04 31.66 -1.32
CA PRO A 623 14.34 32.35 -0.23
C PRO A 623 15.06 32.23 1.12
N THR A 624 15.73 31.11 1.38
CA THR A 624 16.51 30.90 2.60
C THR A 624 17.84 31.63 2.54
N LEU A 625 18.54 31.57 1.41
CA LEU A 625 19.82 32.26 1.21
C LEU A 625 19.68 33.79 1.30
N LEU A 626 18.61 34.36 0.76
CA LEU A 626 18.34 35.79 0.78
C LEU A 626 17.99 36.34 2.18
N ARG A 627 17.65 35.47 3.14
CA ARG A 627 17.42 35.85 4.54
C ARG A 627 18.70 35.91 5.37
N GLN A 628 19.81 35.41 4.83
CA GLN A 628 21.11 35.40 5.50
C GLN A 628 21.91 36.65 5.13
N ASP A 629 22.92 36.98 5.96
CA ASP A 629 23.90 37.99 5.60
C ASP A 629 24.72 37.49 4.40
N VAL A 630 24.77 38.27 3.31
CA VAL A 630 25.50 37.92 2.09
C VAL A 630 26.98 37.65 2.38
N THR A 631 27.55 38.35 3.36
CA THR A 631 28.96 38.16 3.77
C THR A 631 29.21 36.84 4.51
N ALA A 632 28.16 36.21 5.06
CA ALA A 632 28.24 34.90 5.70
C ALA A 632 28.11 33.73 4.70
N LEU A 633 27.74 33.99 3.45
CA LEU A 633 27.63 32.98 2.40
C LEU A 633 29.00 32.58 1.84
N SER A 634 29.14 31.32 1.42
CA SER A 634 30.37 30.86 0.76
C SER A 634 30.65 31.63 -0.55
N PRO A 635 31.92 31.76 -0.96
CA PRO A 635 32.26 32.38 -2.24
C PRO A 635 31.49 31.80 -3.44
N CYS A 636 31.29 30.48 -3.50
CA CYS A 636 30.49 29.83 -4.53
C CYS A 636 29.03 30.32 -4.49
N ARG A 637 28.41 30.41 -3.31
CA ARG A 637 27.02 30.86 -3.15
C ARG A 637 26.82 32.33 -3.49
N GLN A 638 27.75 33.20 -3.10
CA GLN A 638 27.70 34.61 -3.49
C GLN A 638 27.73 34.78 -5.01
N ARG A 639 28.57 34.01 -5.71
CA ARG A 639 28.70 34.06 -7.17
C ARG A 639 27.51 33.43 -7.88
N GLU A 640 26.96 32.34 -7.34
CA GLU A 640 25.69 31.77 -7.82
C GLU A 640 24.55 32.80 -7.71
N LEU A 641 24.46 33.54 -6.60
CA LEU A 641 23.49 34.64 -6.44
C LEU A 641 23.70 35.77 -7.44
N GLN A 642 24.94 36.20 -7.68
CA GLN A 642 25.26 37.22 -8.69
C GLN A 642 24.81 36.79 -10.08
N ARG A 643 25.05 35.53 -10.43
CA ARG A 643 24.68 34.97 -11.73
C ARG A 643 23.17 34.84 -11.90
N VAL A 644 22.45 34.38 -10.88
CA VAL A 644 20.98 34.40 -10.90
C VAL A 644 20.46 35.83 -11.00
N GLY A 645 21.06 36.78 -10.28
CA GLY A 645 20.76 38.21 -10.40
C GLY A 645 20.91 38.73 -11.84
N GLN A 646 22.01 38.38 -12.51
CA GLN A 646 22.23 38.72 -13.92
C GLN A 646 21.18 38.08 -14.84
N PHE A 647 20.84 36.81 -14.64
CA PHE A 647 19.77 36.14 -15.39
C PHE A 647 18.41 36.84 -15.20
N CYS A 648 18.07 37.20 -13.97
CA CYS A 648 16.84 37.93 -13.66
C CYS A 648 16.79 39.32 -14.33
N LEU A 649 17.92 40.02 -14.39
CA LEU A 649 18.04 41.33 -15.05
C LEU A 649 17.98 41.23 -16.57
N GLN A 650 18.52 40.17 -17.17
CA GLN A 650 18.52 39.93 -18.62
C GLN A 650 17.16 39.44 -19.14
N ALA A 651 16.38 38.71 -18.33
CA ALA A 651 15.05 38.22 -18.67
C ALA A 651 13.99 39.33 -18.87
N HIS A 652 14.34 40.60 -18.63
CA HIS A 652 13.49 41.77 -18.89
C HIS A 652 13.71 42.43 -20.27
N ALA A 653 14.50 41.81 -21.17
CA ALA A 653 14.59 42.26 -22.56
C ALA A 653 13.36 41.77 -23.36
N PRO A 654 12.51 42.67 -23.92
CA PRO A 654 11.27 42.28 -24.57
C PRO A 654 11.57 41.65 -25.93
N THR A 655 11.59 40.33 -26.01
CA THR A 655 11.43 39.59 -27.26
C THR A 655 10.36 38.53 -27.08
N THR A 656 9.61 38.34 -28.17
CA THR A 656 8.25 37.84 -28.26
C THR A 656 8.03 36.38 -27.89
N THR A 657 6.80 36.08 -27.41
CA THR A 657 6.07 34.78 -27.36
C THR A 657 6.10 33.87 -26.12
N GLU A 658 6.70 34.25 -25.00
CA GLU A 658 6.41 33.57 -23.70
C GLU A 658 5.55 34.46 -22.80
N SER A 659 4.45 33.92 -22.26
CA SER A 659 3.55 34.67 -21.37
C SER A 659 4.32 35.22 -20.17
N SER A 660 4.24 36.53 -19.97
CA SER A 660 5.00 37.29 -18.96
C SER A 660 4.75 36.89 -17.50
N SER A 661 3.81 35.98 -17.22
CA SER A 661 3.46 35.50 -15.87
C SER A 661 4.38 34.40 -15.34
N ASP A 662 5.27 33.83 -16.17
CA ASP A 662 6.03 32.62 -15.83
C ASP A 662 7.55 32.82 -15.64
N SER A 663 8.03 34.06 -15.59
CA SER A 663 9.48 34.33 -15.43
C SER A 663 9.98 34.01 -14.01
N LEU A 664 11.21 33.49 -13.89
CA LEU A 664 11.87 33.20 -12.60
C LEU A 664 11.80 34.36 -11.59
N PRO A 665 11.99 35.65 -11.98
CA PRO A 665 11.83 36.78 -11.06
C PRO A 665 10.45 36.88 -10.40
N ILE A 666 9.37 36.67 -11.16
CA ILE A 666 7.99 36.75 -10.66
C ILE A 666 7.71 35.60 -9.69
N ARG A 667 8.18 34.38 -10.01
CA ARG A 667 8.04 33.21 -9.14
C ARG A 667 8.81 33.36 -7.83
N LEU A 668 10.01 33.95 -7.87
CA LEU A 668 10.79 34.27 -6.67
C LEU A 668 10.09 35.33 -5.81
N LEU A 669 9.58 36.42 -6.39
CA LEU A 669 8.83 37.45 -5.68
C LEU A 669 7.58 36.88 -4.99
N ALA A 670 6.84 35.99 -5.65
CA ALA A 670 5.66 35.34 -5.08
C ALA A 670 5.97 34.42 -3.88
N ARG A 671 7.18 33.84 -3.82
CA ARG A 671 7.62 33.03 -2.66
C ARG A 671 8.22 33.87 -1.52
N ILE A 672 8.76 35.06 -1.82
CA ILE A 672 9.40 35.94 -0.83
C ILE A 672 8.37 36.85 -0.15
N LEU A 673 7.34 37.31 -0.87
CA LEU A 673 6.32 38.22 -0.37
C LEU A 673 5.09 37.44 0.17
N PRO A 674 4.43 37.94 1.25
CA PRO A 674 3.20 37.33 1.74
C PRO A 674 2.07 37.49 0.70
N ALA A 675 1.62 36.38 0.13
CA ALA A 675 0.44 36.36 -0.73
C ALA A 675 -0.84 36.38 0.11
N ALA A 676 -1.83 37.19 -0.28
CA ALA A 676 -3.20 36.98 0.19
C ALA A 676 -3.63 35.58 -0.27
N THR A 677 -4.08 34.73 0.64
CA THR A 677 -4.64 33.42 0.34
C THR A 677 -5.94 33.59 -0.45
N THR A 678 -5.84 33.84 -1.76
CA THR A 678 -6.96 33.65 -2.68
C THR A 678 -7.15 32.17 -2.89
N GLN A 679 -7.74 31.50 -1.89
CA GLN A 679 -8.43 30.23 -2.13
C GLN A 679 -9.72 30.54 -2.89
N GLY A 680 -9.60 30.52 -4.22
CA GLY A 680 -10.74 30.46 -5.11
C GLY A 680 -11.39 29.09 -5.04
N GLU A 681 -12.41 28.96 -4.20
CA GLU A 681 -13.60 28.12 -4.32
C GLU A 681 -14.43 28.38 -3.05
N LYS A 682 -15.76 28.30 -3.13
CA LYS A 682 -16.67 28.55 -1.99
C LYS A 682 -16.49 27.50 -0.89
N SER A 683 -15.36 27.49 -0.18
CA SER A 683 -15.10 26.55 0.89
C SER A 683 -15.93 26.94 2.11
N VAL A 684 -16.72 25.98 2.58
CA VAL A 684 -17.51 26.12 3.81
C VAL A 684 -16.53 26.23 4.98
N SER A 685 -16.70 27.24 5.86
CA SER A 685 -15.81 27.41 7.00
C SER A 685 -15.91 26.22 7.97
N LEU A 686 -14.81 25.94 8.68
CA LEU A 686 -14.77 24.88 9.70
C LEU A 686 -15.89 25.02 10.74
N ASP A 687 -16.15 26.24 11.23
CA ASP A 687 -17.21 26.50 12.20
C ASP A 687 -18.61 26.18 11.65
N GLN A 688 -18.86 26.48 10.38
CA GLN A 688 -20.14 26.14 9.75
C GLN A 688 -20.31 24.61 9.64
N LEU A 689 -19.26 23.89 9.26
CA LEU A 689 -19.28 22.42 9.20
C LEU A 689 -19.52 21.79 10.57
N LEU A 690 -18.85 22.29 11.63
CA LEU A 690 -19.05 21.81 13.00
C LEU A 690 -20.51 21.97 13.45
N ARG A 691 -21.11 23.15 13.22
CA ARG A 691 -22.52 23.40 13.57
C ARG A 691 -23.49 22.49 12.81
N GLN A 692 -23.30 22.34 11.50
CA GLN A 692 -24.19 21.52 10.67
C GLN A 692 -24.19 20.03 11.04
N ASN A 693 -23.07 19.53 11.56
CA ASN A 693 -22.87 18.13 11.91
C ASN A 693 -23.00 17.83 13.42
N GLY A 694 -23.55 18.79 14.19
CA GLY A 694 -23.93 18.57 15.59
C GLY A 694 -22.77 18.55 16.58
N PHE A 695 -21.73 19.34 16.32
CA PHE A 695 -20.60 19.51 17.23
C PHE A 695 -21.05 20.10 18.58
N ASP A 696 -20.59 19.51 19.67
CA ASP A 696 -20.85 19.97 21.03
C ASP A 696 -19.59 20.62 21.61
N ARG A 697 -19.56 21.96 21.60
CA ARG A 697 -18.41 22.74 22.09
C ARG A 697 -18.18 22.56 23.60
N ILE A 698 -19.24 22.32 24.38
CA ILE A 698 -19.14 22.14 25.83
C ILE A 698 -18.45 20.81 26.11
N ALA A 699 -18.90 19.73 25.46
CA ALA A 699 -18.26 18.42 25.57
C ALA A 699 -16.80 18.46 25.08
N HIS A 700 -16.52 19.12 23.96
CA HIS A 700 -15.16 19.25 23.42
C HIS A 700 -14.20 19.95 24.38
N ASN A 701 -14.61 21.10 24.94
CA ASN A 701 -13.79 21.84 25.89
C ASN A 701 -13.56 21.02 27.17
N HIS A 702 -14.59 20.33 27.67
CA HIS A 702 -14.43 19.44 28.82
C HIS A 702 -13.43 18.32 28.55
N ILE A 703 -13.52 17.64 27.39
CA ILE A 703 -12.53 16.61 27.00
C ILE A 703 -11.12 17.19 26.91
N ARG A 704 -10.96 18.42 26.38
CA ARG A 704 -9.66 19.11 26.33
C ARG A 704 -9.09 19.35 27.73
N ASP A 705 -9.91 19.86 28.66
CA ASP A 705 -9.47 20.13 30.03
C ASP A 705 -9.08 18.83 30.77
N GLU A 706 -9.86 17.76 30.59
CA GLU A 706 -9.54 16.42 31.11
C GLU A 706 -8.24 15.85 30.49
N LEU A 707 -8.02 16.05 29.18
CA LEU A 707 -6.80 15.62 28.48
C LEU A 707 -5.55 16.32 29.01
N LEU A 708 -5.60 17.66 29.12
CA LEU A 708 -4.51 18.49 29.62
C LEU A 708 -4.21 18.24 31.10
N SER A 709 -5.25 18.01 31.90
CA SER A 709 -5.09 17.64 33.33
C SER A 709 -4.59 16.21 33.54
N GLY A 710 -4.61 15.37 32.51
CA GLY A 710 -4.22 13.95 32.57
C GLY A 710 -5.26 13.02 33.19
N ARG A 711 -6.51 13.47 33.34
CA ARG A 711 -7.65 12.61 33.67
C ARG A 711 -8.11 11.78 32.46
N LEU A 712 -7.94 12.30 31.26
CA LEU A 712 -8.01 11.55 30.00
C LEU A 712 -6.63 11.52 29.33
N GLY A 713 -6.38 10.46 28.58
CA GLY A 713 -5.12 10.22 27.88
C GLY A 713 -5.08 8.79 27.35
N LEU A 714 -4.05 8.46 26.57
CA LEU A 714 -3.91 7.11 26.03
C LEU A 714 -3.72 6.07 27.14
N ALA A 715 -2.96 6.41 28.18
CA ALA A 715 -2.79 5.54 29.35
C ALA A 715 -4.10 5.32 30.11
N GLN A 716 -4.92 6.37 30.22
CA GLN A 716 -6.20 6.36 30.94
C GLN A 716 -7.33 5.65 30.16
N ASN A 717 -7.09 5.24 28.92
CA ASN A 717 -8.00 4.32 28.24
C ASN A 717 -8.05 2.96 28.94
N ARG A 718 -6.90 2.51 29.48
CA ARG A 718 -6.75 1.19 30.11
C ARG A 718 -7.48 1.18 31.46
N LEU A 719 -8.14 0.08 31.75
CA LEU A 719 -8.61 -0.21 33.10
C LEU A 719 -7.41 -0.30 34.08
N PRO A 720 -7.63 -0.05 35.38
CA PRO A 720 -6.57 -0.18 36.38
C PRO A 720 -5.93 -1.58 36.34
N THR A 721 -4.62 -1.68 36.56
CA THR A 721 -3.91 -2.97 36.63
C THR A 721 -4.38 -3.88 37.76
N THR A 722 -5.12 -3.34 38.73
CA THR A 722 -5.78 -4.10 39.79
C THR A 722 -7.08 -4.77 39.34
N SER A 723 -7.63 -4.40 38.18
CA SER A 723 -8.83 -5.04 37.64
C SER A 723 -8.52 -6.45 37.17
N ILE A 724 -9.36 -7.40 37.56
CA ILE A 724 -9.21 -8.81 37.16
C ILE A 724 -9.99 -9.00 35.87
N VAL A 725 -9.28 -9.41 34.81
CA VAL A 725 -9.84 -9.74 33.50
C VAL A 725 -9.69 -11.24 33.26
N ASP A 726 -10.81 -11.95 33.34
CA ASP A 726 -10.92 -13.39 33.09
C ASP A 726 -11.72 -13.65 31.81
N ASP A 727 -11.52 -14.83 31.23
CA ASP A 727 -12.38 -15.31 30.16
C ASP A 727 -13.80 -15.59 30.66
N VAL A 728 -14.76 -15.62 29.75
CA VAL A 728 -16.14 -15.97 30.09
C VAL A 728 -16.31 -17.47 30.37
N MET A 729 -17.26 -17.80 31.23
CA MET A 729 -17.66 -19.17 31.48
C MET A 729 -18.61 -19.67 30.37
N ALA A 730 -18.69 -20.99 30.19
CA ALA A 730 -19.64 -21.59 29.24
C ALA A 730 -21.11 -21.20 29.52
N THR A 731 -21.44 -20.83 30.75
CA THR A 731 -22.79 -20.34 31.15
C THR A 731 -23.03 -18.87 30.82
N ASP A 732 -21.99 -18.09 30.52
CA ASP A 732 -22.12 -16.67 30.19
C ASP A 732 -22.43 -16.45 28.70
N VAL A 733 -22.30 -17.50 27.87
CA VAL A 733 -22.51 -17.46 26.42
C VAL A 733 -23.44 -18.58 25.95
N ILE A 734 -24.12 -18.36 24.83
CA ILE A 734 -24.90 -19.40 24.15
C ILE A 734 -24.17 -19.74 22.86
N ASP A 735 -23.70 -20.98 22.72
CA ASP A 735 -23.13 -21.46 21.47
C ASP A 735 -24.24 -21.81 20.48
N SER A 736 -24.55 -20.88 19.57
CA SER A 736 -25.61 -21.03 18.57
C SER A 736 -25.41 -22.21 17.62
N ARG A 737 -24.20 -22.76 17.49
CA ARG A 737 -23.91 -23.92 16.63
C ARG A 737 -24.43 -25.23 17.21
N HIS A 738 -24.56 -25.27 18.54
CA HIS A 738 -24.98 -26.46 19.29
C HIS A 738 -26.24 -26.21 20.12
N ALA A 739 -26.74 -24.96 20.16
CA ALA A 739 -27.95 -24.62 20.86
C ALA A 739 -29.14 -25.40 20.27
N PRO A 740 -29.98 -26.03 21.10
CA PRO A 740 -31.21 -26.62 20.60
C PRO A 740 -32.03 -25.52 19.92
N ILE A 741 -32.63 -25.85 18.77
CA ILE A 741 -33.54 -24.95 18.06
C ILE A 741 -34.57 -24.44 19.08
N SER A 742 -34.57 -23.14 19.32
CA SER A 742 -35.47 -22.52 20.30
C SER A 742 -36.91 -22.88 19.95
N SER A 743 -37.72 -23.19 20.97
CA SER A 743 -39.16 -23.39 20.81
C SER A 743 -39.87 -22.18 20.19
N LEU A 744 -39.20 -21.01 20.18
CA LEU A 744 -39.67 -19.78 19.56
C LEU A 744 -39.23 -19.60 18.10
N ARG A 745 -38.56 -20.56 17.45
CA ARG A 745 -38.17 -20.40 16.02
C ARG A 745 -39.36 -20.02 15.13
N GLY A 746 -40.48 -20.72 15.25
CA GLY A 746 -41.69 -20.40 14.48
C GLY A 746 -42.26 -19.00 14.80
N VAL A 747 -42.11 -18.54 16.04
CA VAL A 747 -42.50 -17.18 16.45
C VAL A 747 -41.54 -16.14 15.85
N ALA A 748 -40.24 -16.43 15.81
CA ALA A 748 -39.24 -15.56 15.16
C ALA A 748 -39.47 -15.47 13.65
N GLU A 749 -39.76 -16.59 12.98
CA GLU A 749 -40.14 -16.61 11.55
C GLU A 749 -41.42 -15.80 11.31
N ALA A 750 -42.43 -15.93 12.18
CA ALA A 750 -43.64 -15.13 12.13
C ALA A 750 -43.38 -13.63 12.37
N ALA A 751 -42.47 -13.27 13.28
CA ALA A 751 -42.07 -11.88 13.53
C ALA A 751 -41.36 -11.27 12.32
N ILE A 752 -40.50 -12.03 11.63
CA ILE A 752 -39.84 -11.61 10.38
C ILE A 752 -40.90 -11.40 9.29
N ALA A 753 -41.80 -12.37 9.10
CA ALA A 753 -42.89 -12.30 8.12
C ALA A 753 -43.88 -11.16 8.41
N GLY A 754 -44.13 -10.86 9.70
CA GLY A 754 -44.97 -9.77 10.16
C GLY A 754 -44.33 -8.38 10.07
N GLY A 755 -43.08 -8.27 9.61
CA GLY A 755 -42.38 -6.98 9.50
C GLY A 755 -41.99 -6.36 10.84
N GLU A 756 -41.79 -7.19 11.88
CA GLU A 756 -41.36 -6.71 13.19
C GLU A 756 -39.84 -6.41 13.26
N VAL A 757 -39.08 -6.75 12.21
CA VAL A 757 -37.61 -6.65 12.16
C VAL A 757 -37.16 -5.60 11.12
N ALA A 758 -36.27 -4.70 11.53
CA ALA A 758 -35.53 -3.78 10.66
C ALA A 758 -34.01 -4.02 10.76
N VAL A 759 -33.26 -3.54 9.78
CA VAL A 759 -31.78 -3.63 9.74
C VAL A 759 -31.17 -2.23 9.85
N LEU A 760 -30.11 -2.07 10.64
CA LEU A 760 -29.25 -0.89 10.68
C LEU A 760 -27.82 -1.30 10.34
N THR A 761 -27.35 -0.85 9.18
CA THR A 761 -25.96 -1.01 8.75
C THR A 761 -25.16 0.25 9.07
N LEU A 762 -24.09 0.08 9.86
CA LEU A 762 -23.18 1.15 10.26
C LEU A 762 -22.23 1.52 9.11
N ALA A 763 -22.47 2.65 8.45
CA ALA A 763 -21.78 3.10 7.25
C ALA A 763 -21.20 4.53 7.37
N ALA A 764 -21.04 5.04 8.60
CA ALA A 764 -20.46 6.36 8.86
C ALA A 764 -18.94 6.41 8.68
N GLY A 765 -18.27 5.26 8.75
CA GLY A 765 -16.82 5.17 8.68
C GLY A 765 -16.25 5.40 7.28
N VAL A 766 -15.23 6.27 7.20
CA VAL A 766 -14.35 6.34 6.02
C VAL A 766 -13.37 5.17 6.06
N GLY A 767 -13.25 4.45 4.95
CA GLY A 767 -12.44 3.23 4.82
C GLY A 767 -10.94 3.50 4.81
N SER A 768 -10.41 4.33 5.70
CA SER A 768 -8.99 4.73 5.71
C SER A 768 -8.08 3.52 5.91
N ARG A 769 -8.33 2.64 6.88
CA ARG A 769 -7.57 1.38 7.04
C ARG A 769 -7.68 0.49 5.80
N TRP A 770 -8.88 0.39 5.24
CA TRP A 770 -9.17 -0.43 4.04
C TRP A 770 -8.39 0.06 2.82
N THR A 771 -8.25 1.38 2.67
CA THR A 771 -7.57 2.04 1.55
C THR A 771 -6.17 2.52 1.91
N GLN A 772 -5.60 2.05 3.02
CA GLN A 772 -4.27 2.43 3.51
C GLN A 772 -4.03 3.96 3.56
N GLY A 773 -5.05 4.69 4.01
CA GLY A 773 -4.97 6.11 4.32
C GLY A 773 -5.61 7.05 3.29
N ALA A 774 -6.06 6.58 2.12
CA ALA A 774 -6.72 7.45 1.13
C ALA A 774 -8.13 7.90 1.55
N GLY A 775 -8.87 7.02 2.26
CA GLY A 775 -10.17 7.35 2.85
C GLY A 775 -11.28 7.51 1.82
N VAL A 776 -12.01 6.42 1.54
CA VAL A 776 -13.21 6.42 0.68
C VAL A 776 -14.47 6.12 1.49
N VAL A 777 -15.64 6.34 0.89
CA VAL A 777 -16.92 5.84 1.44
C VAL A 777 -16.93 4.32 1.33
N LYS A 778 -16.58 3.64 2.43
CA LYS A 778 -16.38 2.17 2.44
C LYS A 778 -17.61 1.43 1.88
N ALA A 779 -18.81 1.88 2.20
CA ALA A 779 -20.06 1.28 1.73
C ALA A 779 -20.16 1.19 0.19
N LEU A 780 -19.58 2.17 -0.51
CA LEU A 780 -19.67 2.31 -1.97
C LEU A 780 -18.45 1.73 -2.70
N HIS A 781 -17.46 1.23 -1.97
CA HIS A 781 -16.23 0.73 -2.57
C HIS A 781 -16.47 -0.59 -3.35
N PRO A 782 -16.17 -0.65 -4.67
CA PRO A 782 -16.39 -1.84 -5.50
C PRO A 782 -15.30 -2.89 -5.25
N PHE A 783 -15.39 -3.62 -4.14
CA PHE A 783 -14.31 -4.44 -3.60
C PHE A 783 -14.15 -5.82 -4.27
N THR A 784 -15.16 -6.33 -4.96
CA THR A 784 -15.10 -7.65 -5.60
C THR A 784 -16.03 -7.76 -6.80
N LYS A 785 -15.73 -8.70 -7.71
CA LYS A 785 -16.64 -9.10 -8.79
C LYS A 785 -17.46 -10.32 -8.36
N MET A 786 -18.79 -10.22 -8.51
CA MET A 786 -19.70 -11.36 -8.36
C MET A 786 -20.51 -11.51 -9.63
N LYS A 787 -20.43 -12.67 -10.29
CA LYS A 787 -21.05 -12.92 -11.61
C LYS A 787 -20.66 -11.87 -12.67
N GLY A 788 -19.37 -11.56 -12.74
CA GLY A 788 -18.81 -10.60 -13.71
C GLY A 788 -19.02 -9.12 -13.39
N LEU A 789 -19.82 -8.77 -12.37
CA LEU A 789 -20.11 -7.38 -12.03
C LEU A 789 -19.43 -6.98 -10.72
N HIS A 790 -18.87 -5.77 -10.69
CA HIS A 790 -18.39 -5.17 -9.46
C HIS A 790 -19.53 -4.98 -8.46
N ARG A 791 -19.27 -5.36 -7.20
CA ARG A 791 -20.19 -5.22 -6.08
C ARG A 791 -19.56 -4.40 -4.98
N THR A 792 -20.37 -3.50 -4.43
CA THR A 792 -20.05 -2.72 -3.25
C THR A 792 -20.51 -3.44 -1.99
N PHE A 793 -20.03 -3.03 -0.82
CA PHE A 793 -20.52 -3.57 0.46
C PHE A 793 -22.03 -3.34 0.60
N LEU A 794 -22.49 -2.15 0.20
CA LEU A 794 -23.89 -1.79 0.21
C LEU A 794 -24.74 -2.75 -0.65
N ASP A 795 -24.29 -3.06 -1.87
CA ASP A 795 -25.02 -3.98 -2.77
C ASP A 795 -25.23 -5.36 -2.12
N VAL A 796 -24.21 -5.88 -1.42
CA VAL A 796 -24.28 -7.18 -0.74
C VAL A 796 -25.30 -7.15 0.39
N HIS A 797 -25.34 -6.09 1.19
CA HIS A 797 -26.31 -5.96 2.29
C HIS A 797 -27.76 -5.83 1.81
N ILE A 798 -28.00 -5.06 0.74
CA ILE A 798 -29.32 -5.01 0.11
C ILE A 798 -29.71 -6.38 -0.47
N ALA A 799 -28.77 -7.10 -1.09
CA ALA A 799 -29.05 -8.44 -1.59
C ALA A 799 -29.46 -9.42 -0.48
N LYS A 800 -28.86 -9.32 0.71
CA LYS A 800 -29.24 -10.13 1.89
C LYS A 800 -30.64 -9.77 2.40
N SER A 801 -30.97 -8.48 2.49
CA SER A 801 -32.34 -8.06 2.84
C SER A 801 -33.38 -8.54 1.82
N ARG A 802 -33.04 -8.51 0.52
CA ARG A 802 -33.89 -9.08 -0.54
C ARG A 802 -34.06 -10.59 -0.39
N GLN A 803 -33.01 -11.32 -0.01
CA GLN A 803 -33.09 -12.75 0.26
C GLN A 803 -34.05 -13.04 1.42
N THR A 804 -34.00 -12.26 2.51
CA THR A 804 -34.97 -12.36 3.61
C THR A 804 -36.39 -12.12 3.12
N GLY A 805 -36.63 -11.05 2.34
CA GLY A 805 -37.96 -10.75 1.81
C GLY A 805 -38.53 -11.84 0.91
N ARG A 806 -37.71 -12.41 0.03
CA ARG A 806 -38.12 -13.56 -0.80
C ARG A 806 -38.43 -14.81 0.01
N ARG A 807 -37.72 -15.02 1.12
CA ARG A 807 -37.90 -16.21 1.97
C ARG A 807 -39.13 -16.13 2.86
N PHE A 808 -39.42 -14.95 3.42
CA PHE A 808 -40.47 -14.78 4.45
C PHE A 808 -41.67 -13.93 3.99
N GLY A 809 -41.67 -13.44 2.74
CA GLY A 809 -42.76 -12.65 2.17
C GLY A 809 -42.78 -11.18 2.56
N ASN A 810 -41.86 -10.73 3.42
CA ASN A 810 -41.77 -9.33 3.85
C ASN A 810 -40.34 -8.78 3.73
N TYR A 811 -40.18 -7.72 2.93
CA TYR A 811 -38.90 -7.06 2.69
C TYR A 811 -38.56 -6.11 3.85
N PRO A 812 -37.54 -6.39 4.67
CA PRO A 812 -37.24 -5.58 5.85
C PRO A 812 -36.80 -4.17 5.46
N THR A 813 -37.15 -3.19 6.28
CA THR A 813 -36.59 -1.83 6.15
C THR A 813 -35.10 -1.85 6.45
N HIS A 814 -34.30 -1.32 5.53
CA HIS A 814 -32.85 -1.26 5.64
C HIS A 814 -32.38 0.18 5.87
N ILE A 815 -31.79 0.43 7.02
CA ILE A 815 -31.30 1.74 7.43
C ILE A 815 -29.77 1.76 7.30
N PHE A 816 -29.22 2.78 6.66
CA PHE A 816 -27.78 3.06 6.65
C PHE A 816 -27.50 4.28 7.50
N SER A 817 -26.71 4.14 8.56
CA SER A 817 -26.19 5.30 9.30
C SER A 817 -24.96 5.86 8.62
N THR A 818 -24.88 7.19 8.54
CA THR A 818 -23.85 7.90 7.78
C THR A 818 -23.16 8.97 8.62
N GLY A 819 -21.99 9.40 8.19
CA GLY A 819 -21.21 10.47 8.78
C GLY A 819 -21.14 11.68 7.85
N TYR A 820 -20.49 12.75 8.31
CA TYR A 820 -20.34 13.98 7.52
C TYR A 820 -19.58 13.79 6.18
N LEU A 821 -18.80 12.71 6.04
CA LEU A 821 -18.10 12.33 4.79
C LEU A 821 -18.86 11.29 3.95
N THR A 822 -19.88 10.63 4.51
CA THR A 822 -20.54 9.50 3.84
C THR A 822 -22.02 9.72 3.56
N ASP A 823 -22.66 10.75 4.15
CA ASP A 823 -24.10 11.00 4.00
C ASP A 823 -24.51 11.26 2.55
N ASP A 824 -23.96 12.31 1.92
CA ASP A 824 -24.38 12.70 0.57
C ASP A 824 -24.14 11.57 -0.46
N PRO A 825 -22.95 10.91 -0.49
CA PRO A 825 -22.72 9.83 -1.44
C PRO A 825 -23.65 8.61 -1.22
N ILE A 826 -23.89 8.21 0.03
CA ILE A 826 -24.77 7.07 0.32
C ILE A 826 -26.24 7.43 0.04
N ARG A 827 -26.66 8.66 0.36
CA ARG A 827 -28.01 9.17 0.06
C ARG A 827 -28.28 9.18 -1.44
N GLN A 828 -27.35 9.67 -2.24
CA GLN A 828 -27.47 9.63 -3.70
C GLN A 828 -27.54 8.19 -4.22
N LYS A 829 -26.67 7.30 -3.70
CA LYS A 829 -26.67 5.90 -4.14
C LYS A 829 -27.99 5.19 -3.79
N THR A 830 -28.50 5.36 -2.57
CA THR A 830 -29.73 4.69 -2.11
C THR A 830 -30.97 5.10 -2.90
N ILE A 831 -31.04 6.32 -3.40
CA ILE A 831 -32.12 6.76 -4.31
C ILE A 831 -32.14 5.94 -5.62
N GLN A 832 -30.98 5.47 -6.08
CA GLN A 832 -30.83 4.71 -7.32
C GLN A 832 -30.99 3.20 -7.14
N ILE A 833 -31.20 2.71 -5.91
CA ILE A 833 -31.28 1.28 -5.64
C ILE A 833 -32.69 0.79 -5.88
N GLU A 834 -32.82 -0.19 -6.76
CA GLU A 834 -34.03 -0.98 -6.89
C GLU A 834 -34.10 -2.02 -5.76
N TYR A 835 -34.81 -1.69 -4.69
CA TYR A 835 -35.12 -2.60 -3.59
C TYR A 835 -36.63 -2.61 -3.33
N GLU A 836 -37.19 -3.81 -3.18
CA GLU A 836 -38.62 -4.02 -3.00
C GLU A 836 -39.14 -3.57 -1.62
N GLY A 837 -38.23 -3.43 -0.64
CA GLY A 837 -38.51 -2.84 0.67
C GLY A 837 -38.10 -1.37 0.77
N SER A 838 -38.09 -0.82 1.98
CA SER A 838 -37.69 0.57 2.23
C SER A 838 -36.20 0.69 2.56
N THR A 839 -35.51 1.65 1.94
CA THR A 839 -34.16 2.07 2.34
C THR A 839 -34.18 3.46 2.98
N ILE A 840 -33.55 3.62 4.14
CA ILE A 840 -33.50 4.90 4.86
C ILE A 840 -32.04 5.28 5.12
N VAL A 841 -31.67 6.55 4.90
CA VAL A 841 -30.33 7.07 5.24
C VAL A 841 -30.40 7.99 6.46
N SER A 842 -29.78 7.53 7.54
CA SER A 842 -29.73 8.20 8.84
C SER A 842 -28.46 9.03 9.00
N ARG A 843 -28.59 10.35 8.79
CA ARG A 843 -27.47 11.28 8.91
C ARG A 843 -26.98 11.40 10.35
N GLY A 844 -25.68 11.22 10.54
CA GLY A 844 -25.01 11.48 11.81
C GLY A 844 -25.16 12.94 12.26
N LYS A 845 -25.48 13.14 13.54
CA LYS A 845 -25.65 14.45 14.19
C LYS A 845 -24.71 14.61 15.38
N SER A 846 -23.56 13.95 15.33
CA SER A 846 -22.48 14.08 16.31
C SER A 846 -21.14 14.03 15.59
N VAL A 847 -20.31 15.06 15.80
CA VAL A 847 -18.95 15.18 15.23
C VAL A 847 -18.01 15.77 16.27
N GLY A 848 -16.72 15.44 16.17
CA GLY A 848 -15.65 16.00 17.00
C GLY A 848 -14.67 16.83 16.18
N LEU A 849 -13.88 17.64 16.88
CA LEU A 849 -12.78 18.43 16.34
C LEU A 849 -11.46 17.83 16.83
N ARG A 850 -10.50 17.60 15.94
CA ARG A 850 -9.20 17.03 16.29
C ARG A 850 -8.40 18.01 17.14
N MET A 851 -7.59 17.47 18.03
CA MET A 851 -6.64 18.23 18.84
C MET A 851 -5.21 17.77 18.54
N ILE A 852 -4.25 18.67 18.73
CA ILE A 852 -2.82 18.35 18.73
C ILE A 852 -2.55 17.35 19.87
N PRO A 853 -1.88 16.22 19.62
CA PRO A 853 -1.61 15.22 20.65
C PRO A 853 -0.68 15.78 21.75
N THR A 854 -0.79 15.24 22.96
CA THR A 854 0.15 15.56 24.05
C THR A 854 1.44 14.76 23.91
N GLN A 855 2.57 15.30 24.39
CA GLN A 855 3.85 14.59 24.44
C GLN A 855 3.73 13.31 25.25
N ARG A 856 3.00 13.36 26.39
CA ARG A 856 2.72 12.19 27.24
C ARG A 856 2.08 11.06 26.44
N ASP A 857 1.03 11.38 25.67
CA ASP A 857 0.27 10.38 24.93
C ASP A 857 1.09 9.83 23.75
N LEU A 858 1.90 10.67 23.08
CA LEU A 858 2.84 10.23 22.04
C LEU A 858 3.89 9.25 22.60
N GLN A 859 4.52 9.59 23.74
CA GLN A 859 5.49 8.72 24.39
C GLN A 859 4.85 7.39 24.81
N PHE A 860 3.68 7.42 25.45
CA PHE A 860 2.95 6.21 25.81
C PHE A 860 2.64 5.33 24.59
N ALA A 861 2.17 5.93 23.48
CA ALA A 861 1.89 5.19 22.25
C ALA A 861 3.12 4.50 21.65
N TRP A 862 4.31 5.01 21.94
CA TRP A 862 5.56 4.57 21.33
C TRP A 862 6.40 3.65 22.21
N GLU A 863 6.32 3.83 23.52
CA GLU A 863 7.14 3.15 24.52
C GLU A 863 6.35 2.03 25.22
N GLU A 864 5.04 2.24 25.45
CA GLU A 864 4.21 1.36 26.29
C GLU A 864 3.16 0.55 25.50
N MET A 865 2.89 0.92 24.24
CA MET A 865 2.04 0.13 23.36
C MET A 865 2.89 -0.83 22.52
N PRO A 866 2.60 -2.13 22.57
CA PRO A 866 3.21 -3.13 21.70
C PRO A 866 3.14 -2.77 20.23
N GLN A 867 4.30 -2.91 19.62
CA GLN A 867 4.50 -2.60 18.23
C GLN A 867 5.29 -3.72 17.61
N GLN A 868 4.96 -3.99 16.36
CA GLN A 868 5.83 -4.78 15.53
C GLN A 868 7.20 -4.09 15.50
N ARG A 869 8.25 -4.83 15.90
CA ARG A 869 9.61 -4.42 15.61
C ARG A 869 9.77 -4.44 14.10
N LEU A 870 10.22 -3.33 13.55
CA LEU A 870 10.55 -3.28 12.14
C LEU A 870 11.94 -3.90 11.92
N ASP A 871 12.39 -3.98 10.68
CA ASP A 871 13.82 -4.24 10.50
C ASP A 871 14.66 -3.09 11.10
N VAL A 872 15.95 -3.34 11.33
CA VAL A 872 16.82 -2.40 12.05
C VAL A 872 16.79 -1.00 11.44
N GLN A 873 16.71 -0.92 10.11
CA GLN A 873 16.76 0.34 9.39
C GLN A 873 15.43 1.09 9.49
N GLN A 874 14.32 0.40 9.26
CA GLN A 874 12.97 0.93 9.46
C GLN A 874 12.72 1.35 10.92
N GLU A 875 13.36 0.69 11.88
CA GLU A 875 13.27 1.04 13.30
C GLU A 875 13.99 2.35 13.62
N LYS A 876 15.21 2.55 13.10
CA LYS A 876 15.92 3.84 13.20
C LYS A 876 15.10 4.98 12.58
N VAL A 877 14.58 4.72 11.38
CA VAL A 877 13.66 5.60 10.65
C VAL A 877 12.47 5.99 11.53
N ARG A 878 11.83 5.00 12.15
CA ARG A 878 10.70 5.22 13.06
C ARG A 878 11.08 6.09 14.26
N GLN A 879 12.23 5.87 14.88
CA GLN A 879 12.69 6.65 16.03
C GLN A 879 12.93 8.13 15.68
N SER A 880 13.55 8.39 14.52
CA SER A 880 13.78 9.75 14.03
C SER A 880 12.47 10.50 13.78
N ALA A 881 11.50 9.85 13.13
CA ALA A 881 10.16 10.41 12.91
C ALA A 881 9.43 10.73 14.22
N ARG A 882 9.56 9.89 15.24
CA ARG A 882 8.99 10.14 16.58
C ARG A 882 9.55 11.40 17.23
N ALA A 883 10.86 11.60 17.17
CA ALA A 883 11.49 12.79 17.71
C ALA A 883 10.98 14.07 17.03
N ALA A 884 10.82 14.04 15.70
CA ALA A 884 10.24 15.15 14.95
C ALA A 884 8.79 15.45 15.36
N LEU A 885 7.95 14.43 15.52
CA LEU A 885 6.56 14.57 15.97
C LEU A 885 6.44 15.16 17.38
N LEU A 886 7.33 14.81 18.31
CA LEU A 886 7.39 15.43 19.64
C LEU A 886 7.71 16.93 19.54
N GLY A 887 8.72 17.28 18.73
CA GLY A 887 9.08 18.68 18.50
C GLY A 887 7.92 19.48 17.93
N TRP A 888 7.21 18.92 16.95
CA TRP A 888 6.03 19.54 16.35
C TRP A 888 4.88 19.73 17.34
N ALA A 889 4.53 18.70 18.12
CA ALA A 889 3.44 18.78 19.09
C ALA A 889 3.69 19.88 20.13
N ARG A 890 4.94 20.00 20.61
CA ARG A 890 5.36 21.04 21.55
C ARG A 890 5.28 22.44 20.94
N ALA A 891 5.81 22.60 19.72
CA ALA A 891 5.82 23.90 19.04
C ALA A 891 4.42 24.38 18.65
N SER A 892 3.52 23.45 18.32
CA SER A 892 2.14 23.74 17.89
C SER A 892 1.15 23.93 19.05
N GLY A 893 1.51 23.48 20.25
CA GLY A 893 0.68 23.55 21.46
C GLY A 893 -0.14 22.28 21.71
N GLU A 894 0.24 21.51 22.72
CA GLU A 894 -0.43 20.27 23.12
C GLU A 894 -1.91 20.51 23.48
N GLY A 895 -2.83 19.69 22.96
CA GLY A 895 -4.27 19.80 23.21
C GLY A 895 -4.98 20.97 22.50
N ALA A 896 -4.27 21.80 21.75
CA ALA A 896 -4.87 22.86 20.95
C ALA A 896 -5.72 22.28 19.80
N ASP A 897 -6.70 23.05 19.30
CA ASP A 897 -7.52 22.63 18.16
C ASP A 897 -6.66 22.54 16.89
N TYR A 898 -6.71 21.38 16.22
CA TYR A 898 -5.98 21.16 14.97
C TYR A 898 -6.72 21.81 13.80
N THR A 899 -6.21 22.97 13.35
CA THR A 899 -6.82 23.80 12.29
C THR A 899 -5.92 24.01 11.07
N ASP A 900 -4.68 23.53 11.10
CA ASP A 900 -3.70 23.63 9.99
C ASP A 900 -3.93 22.56 8.90
N ASN A 901 -5.16 22.47 8.37
CA ASN A 901 -5.51 21.59 7.24
C ASN A 901 -6.83 22.04 6.57
N LEU A 902 -7.28 21.30 5.55
CA LEU A 902 -8.62 21.45 4.99
C LEU A 902 -9.69 21.26 6.09
N PRO A 903 -10.75 22.09 6.15
CA PRO A 903 -11.75 22.03 7.23
C PRO A 903 -12.33 20.64 7.52
N VAL A 904 -12.57 19.84 6.48
CA VAL A 904 -13.09 18.47 6.63
C VAL A 904 -12.09 17.50 7.29
N GLN A 905 -10.78 17.72 7.12
CA GLN A 905 -9.73 16.89 7.73
C GLN A 905 -9.49 17.23 9.20
N CYS A 906 -9.88 18.44 9.64
CA CYS A 906 -9.85 18.85 11.05
C CYS A 906 -10.91 18.14 11.90
N MET A 907 -12.00 17.65 11.31
CA MET A 907 -13.08 16.96 12.02
C MET A 907 -12.82 15.45 12.17
N HIS A 908 -13.53 14.80 13.09
CA HIS A 908 -13.53 13.34 13.21
C HIS A 908 -14.90 12.79 13.68
N PRO A 909 -15.27 11.55 13.30
CA PRO A 909 -16.42 10.88 13.90
C PRO A 909 -16.15 10.53 15.38
N VAL A 910 -17.20 10.50 16.19
CA VAL A 910 -17.13 10.29 17.65
C VAL A 910 -17.40 8.84 18.10
N GLY A 911 -17.29 7.88 17.17
CA GLY A 911 -17.48 6.45 17.43
C GLY A 911 -18.89 5.93 17.13
N HIS A 912 -18.99 4.63 16.87
CA HIS A 912 -20.22 3.98 16.38
C HIS A 912 -21.35 3.94 17.41
N TRP A 913 -21.05 4.08 18.70
CA TRP A 913 -22.10 4.17 19.73
C TRP A 913 -23.12 5.27 19.42
N TYR A 914 -22.66 6.43 18.90
CA TYR A 914 -23.53 7.56 18.56
C TYR A 914 -24.44 7.29 17.35
N GLU A 915 -24.21 6.25 16.55
CA GLU A 915 -25.04 5.97 15.37
C GLU A 915 -26.47 5.53 15.76
N ILE A 916 -26.65 4.85 16.90
CA ILE A 916 -27.98 4.47 17.43
C ILE A 916 -28.71 5.70 18.05
N PRO A 917 -28.13 6.46 19.00
CA PRO A 917 -28.69 7.73 19.46
C PRO A 917 -28.99 8.71 18.33
N ASN A 918 -28.19 8.73 17.27
CA ASN A 918 -28.45 9.57 16.11
C ASN A 918 -29.80 9.25 15.45
N LEU A 919 -30.26 8.00 15.44
CA LEU A 919 -31.60 7.64 14.94
C LEU A 919 -32.72 8.31 15.75
N LEU A 920 -32.52 8.48 17.06
CA LEU A 920 -33.43 9.23 17.93
C LEU A 920 -33.34 10.72 17.59
N ARG A 921 -32.10 11.24 17.59
CA ARG A 921 -31.78 12.66 17.48
C ARG A 921 -32.15 13.27 16.13
N ASN A 922 -32.04 12.52 15.04
CA ASN A 922 -32.35 12.98 13.70
C ASN A 922 -33.79 12.65 13.26
N GLY A 923 -34.60 12.03 14.15
CA GLY A 923 -36.00 11.71 13.91
C GLY A 923 -36.26 10.47 13.04
N VAL A 924 -35.22 9.75 12.58
CA VAL A 924 -35.39 8.57 11.73
C VAL A 924 -36.14 7.45 12.45
N LEU A 925 -35.84 7.17 13.72
CA LEU A 925 -36.57 6.13 14.46
C LEU A 925 -38.06 6.48 14.61
N ASN A 926 -38.36 7.76 14.85
CA ASN A 926 -39.73 8.24 14.94
C ASN A 926 -40.50 8.04 13.62
N GLN A 927 -39.86 8.36 12.48
CA GLN A 927 -40.44 8.16 11.15
C GLN A 927 -40.65 6.67 10.85
N LEU A 928 -39.68 5.81 11.20
CA LEU A 928 -39.81 4.36 11.07
C LEU A 928 -41.01 3.86 11.87
N LEU A 929 -41.12 4.19 13.16
CA LEU A 929 -42.20 3.69 14.02
C LEU A 929 -43.58 4.26 13.66
N LYS A 930 -43.65 5.42 12.99
CA LYS A 930 -44.90 5.93 12.41
C LYS A 930 -45.34 5.16 11.16
N SER A 931 -44.39 4.78 10.31
CA SER A 931 -44.68 4.04 9.07
C SER A 931 -44.82 2.53 9.28
N GLN A 932 -44.14 1.97 10.28
CA GLN A 932 -44.13 0.56 10.66
C GLN A 932 -44.28 0.42 12.18
N PRO A 933 -45.49 0.66 12.73
CA PRO A 933 -45.73 0.58 14.19
C PRO A 933 -45.42 -0.79 14.79
N GLN A 934 -45.46 -1.86 13.98
CA GLN A 934 -45.18 -3.22 14.40
C GLN A 934 -43.68 -3.52 14.57
N THR A 935 -42.76 -2.64 14.14
CA THR A 935 -41.33 -2.87 14.33
C THR A 935 -40.99 -2.95 15.83
N LYS A 936 -40.31 -4.03 16.23
CA LYS A 936 -39.87 -4.30 17.60
C LYS A 936 -38.37 -4.58 17.69
N TYR A 937 -37.79 -5.18 16.65
CA TYR A 937 -36.41 -5.64 16.66
C TYR A 937 -35.58 -4.90 15.62
N LEU A 938 -34.34 -4.56 15.99
CA LEU A 938 -33.35 -3.98 15.10
C LEU A 938 -32.10 -4.86 15.09
N LEU A 939 -31.70 -5.32 13.91
CA LEU A 939 -30.41 -5.97 13.68
C LEU A 939 -29.38 -4.90 13.28
N VAL A 940 -28.39 -4.66 14.14
CA VAL A 940 -27.32 -3.68 13.91
C VAL A 940 -26.03 -4.40 13.54
N HIS A 941 -25.33 -3.98 12.49
CA HIS A 941 -24.00 -4.53 12.15
C HIS A 941 -23.13 -3.53 11.36
N ASN A 942 -21.81 -3.79 11.31
CA ASN A 942 -20.90 -3.00 10.48
C ASN A 942 -21.15 -3.22 8.98
N ILE A 943 -20.87 -2.19 8.17
CA ILE A 943 -20.90 -2.28 6.71
C ILE A 943 -19.94 -3.34 6.15
N ASP A 944 -18.83 -3.64 6.82
CA ASP A 944 -17.88 -4.67 6.38
C ASP A 944 -18.15 -6.08 6.92
N THR A 945 -19.15 -6.28 7.81
CA THR A 945 -19.54 -7.61 8.29
C THR A 945 -20.45 -8.30 7.27
N LEU A 946 -19.86 -8.78 6.17
CA LEU A 946 -20.60 -9.34 5.04
C LEU A 946 -21.38 -10.62 5.39
N GLY A 947 -20.94 -11.38 6.40
CA GLY A 947 -21.58 -12.63 6.84
C GLY A 947 -22.90 -12.48 7.61
N THR A 948 -23.22 -11.30 8.14
CA THR A 948 -24.42 -11.09 8.97
C THR A 948 -25.70 -11.16 8.14
N THR A 949 -26.72 -11.88 8.62
CA THR A 949 -28.06 -11.96 8.00
C THR A 949 -29.16 -11.95 9.08
N ILE A 950 -30.41 -11.73 8.68
CA ILE A 950 -31.57 -12.00 9.56
C ILE A 950 -31.74 -13.51 9.66
N ASP A 951 -31.23 -14.08 10.74
CA ASP A 951 -31.34 -15.50 11.05
C ASP A 951 -32.48 -15.74 12.09
N PRO A 952 -33.48 -16.58 11.77
CA PRO A 952 -34.59 -16.85 12.68
C PRO A 952 -34.19 -17.58 13.96
N ASP A 953 -33.13 -18.40 13.94
CA ASP A 953 -32.65 -19.10 15.13
C ASP A 953 -32.00 -18.12 16.11
N ILE A 954 -31.19 -17.19 15.59
CA ILE A 954 -30.56 -16.16 16.43
C ILE A 954 -31.61 -15.18 16.98
N LEU A 955 -32.58 -14.77 16.15
CA LEU A 955 -33.70 -13.95 16.64
C LEU A 955 -34.51 -14.69 17.72
N ALA A 956 -34.77 -15.99 17.54
CA ALA A 956 -35.46 -16.78 18.54
C ALA A 956 -34.68 -16.84 19.86
N LEU A 957 -33.36 -16.98 19.82
CA LEU A 957 -32.50 -16.91 21.02
C LEU A 957 -32.58 -15.54 21.70
N HIS A 958 -32.56 -14.44 20.92
CA HIS A 958 -32.74 -13.09 21.46
C HIS A 958 -34.11 -12.95 22.15
N MET A 959 -35.19 -13.42 21.52
CA MET A 959 -36.54 -13.39 22.08
C MET A 959 -36.64 -14.23 23.37
N THR A 960 -36.07 -15.44 23.38
CA THR A 960 -36.04 -16.31 24.56
C THR A 960 -35.30 -15.67 25.73
N SER A 961 -34.21 -14.94 25.45
CA SER A 961 -33.41 -14.28 26.49
C SER A 961 -34.16 -13.14 27.20
N GLY A 962 -35.12 -12.49 26.53
CA GLY A 962 -35.77 -11.27 27.02
C GLY A 962 -34.83 -10.07 27.18
N ALA A 963 -33.59 -10.16 26.68
CA ALA A 963 -32.59 -9.11 26.82
C ALA A 963 -32.91 -7.87 25.98
N CYS A 964 -32.47 -6.70 26.44
CA CYS A 964 -32.54 -5.47 25.65
C CYS A 964 -31.61 -5.53 24.42
N LEU A 965 -30.39 -6.06 24.62
CA LEU A 965 -29.34 -6.18 23.62
C LEU A 965 -28.78 -7.61 23.66
N THR A 966 -28.57 -8.22 22.50
CA THR A 966 -27.82 -9.48 22.35
C THR A 966 -26.69 -9.26 21.35
N PHE A 967 -25.46 -9.51 21.77
CA PHE A 967 -24.26 -9.35 20.94
C PHE A 967 -23.81 -10.71 20.39
N GLU A 968 -23.55 -10.78 19.09
CA GLU A 968 -22.94 -11.95 18.47
C GLU A 968 -21.42 -11.86 18.59
N VAL A 969 -20.80 -12.92 19.11
CA VAL A 969 -19.34 -13.02 19.27
C VAL A 969 -18.80 -14.21 18.46
N ILE A 970 -17.53 -14.10 18.04
CA ILE A 970 -16.81 -15.12 17.26
C ILE A 970 -15.60 -15.64 18.04
N ALA A 971 -15.17 -16.87 17.74
CA ALA A 971 -13.92 -17.38 18.31
C ALA A 971 -12.72 -16.56 17.79
N ARG A 972 -11.82 -16.19 18.72
CA ARG A 972 -10.64 -15.36 18.40
C ARG A 972 -9.69 -16.07 17.44
N ARG A 973 -9.24 -15.34 16.43
CA ARG A 973 -8.08 -15.63 15.59
C ARG A 973 -6.98 -14.61 15.85
N LEU A 974 -5.74 -14.91 15.44
CA LEU A 974 -4.60 -14.03 15.67
C LEU A 974 -4.79 -12.63 15.04
N GLU A 975 -5.44 -12.57 13.88
CA GLU A 975 -5.64 -11.34 13.10
C GLU A 975 -6.80 -10.47 13.62
N ASP A 976 -7.65 -11.01 14.50
CA ASP A 976 -8.82 -10.29 15.01
C ASP A 976 -8.39 -9.11 15.88
N ARG A 977 -8.99 -7.95 15.63
CA ARG A 977 -8.77 -6.69 16.36
C ARG A 977 -10.12 -6.09 16.70
N GLY A 978 -10.27 -5.58 17.93
CA GLY A 978 -11.53 -5.01 18.39
C GLY A 978 -11.68 -5.17 19.89
N GLY A 979 -12.88 -5.48 20.35
CA GLY A 979 -13.16 -5.79 21.74
C GLY A 979 -13.40 -7.28 21.99
N GLY A 980 -12.89 -7.76 23.13
CA GLY A 980 -13.13 -9.12 23.61
C GLY A 980 -14.32 -9.17 24.57
N LEU A 981 -14.92 -10.35 24.68
CA LEU A 981 -15.90 -10.64 25.74
C LEU A 981 -15.16 -11.20 26.95
N ALA A 982 -15.27 -10.52 28.09
CA ALA A 982 -14.52 -10.87 29.30
C ALA A 982 -15.38 -10.75 30.56
N ARG A 983 -14.95 -11.42 31.63
CA ARG A 983 -15.37 -11.11 33.00
C ARG A 983 -14.40 -10.10 33.61
N VAL A 984 -14.86 -8.87 33.78
CA VAL A 984 -14.11 -7.79 34.41
C VAL A 984 -14.63 -7.60 35.83
N ASP A 985 -13.80 -7.91 36.82
CA ASP A 985 -14.14 -7.90 38.25
C ASP A 985 -15.41 -8.72 38.52
N GLY A 986 -15.47 -9.92 37.93
CA GLY A 986 -16.58 -10.87 38.05
C GLY A 986 -17.83 -10.54 37.22
N ARG A 987 -17.87 -9.42 36.47
CA ARG A 987 -19.00 -9.03 35.62
C ARG A 987 -18.68 -9.22 34.14
N VAL A 988 -19.56 -9.89 33.41
CA VAL A 988 -19.44 -10.04 31.95
C VAL A 988 -19.57 -8.68 31.26
N ARG A 989 -18.59 -8.32 30.43
CA ARG A 989 -18.53 -7.07 29.67
C ARG A 989 -17.88 -7.30 28.31
N LEU A 990 -18.33 -6.55 27.31
CA LEU A 990 -17.54 -6.30 26.12
C LEU A 990 -16.54 -5.20 26.45
N ILE A 991 -15.26 -5.48 26.24
CA ILE A 991 -14.15 -4.58 26.54
C ILE A 991 -13.34 -4.35 25.28
N GLU A 992 -13.21 -3.08 24.88
CA GLU A 992 -12.35 -2.70 23.75
C GLU A 992 -10.89 -3.05 24.05
N GLY A 993 -10.14 -3.52 23.04
CA GLY A 993 -8.74 -3.92 23.23
C GLY A 993 -7.85 -2.79 23.81
N LEU A 994 -8.14 -1.54 23.45
CA LEU A 994 -7.45 -0.35 24.00
C LEU A 994 -7.74 -0.08 25.48
N ALA A 995 -8.75 -0.75 26.06
CA ALA A 995 -9.15 -0.62 27.45
C ALA A 995 -8.62 -1.75 28.34
N MET A 996 -7.94 -2.75 27.77
CA MET A 996 -7.34 -3.84 28.55
C MET A 996 -6.27 -3.30 29.50
N PRO A 997 -6.18 -3.78 30.76
CA PRO A 997 -5.11 -3.39 31.68
C PRO A 997 -3.72 -3.72 31.14
N THR A 998 -3.57 -4.95 30.63
CA THR A 998 -2.38 -5.42 29.93
C THR A 998 -2.78 -6.08 28.62
N GLU A 999 -1.89 -6.11 27.63
CA GLU A 999 -2.19 -6.81 26.36
C GLU A 999 -2.30 -8.33 26.54
N GLU A 1000 -1.60 -8.89 27.53
CA GLU A 1000 -1.66 -10.32 27.83
C GLU A 1000 -3.09 -10.77 28.18
N ASP A 1001 -3.85 -9.90 28.85
CA ASP A 1001 -5.25 -10.16 29.22
C ASP A 1001 -6.12 -10.42 27.99
N GLU A 1002 -5.83 -9.75 26.89
CA GLU A 1002 -6.57 -9.91 25.64
C GLU A 1002 -6.50 -11.38 25.16
N PHE A 1003 -5.34 -12.01 25.25
CA PHE A 1003 -5.08 -13.39 24.81
C PHE A 1003 -5.66 -14.46 25.74
N LYS A 1004 -6.19 -14.07 26.90
CA LYS A 1004 -7.00 -14.95 27.75
C LYS A 1004 -8.38 -15.20 27.16
N LEU A 1005 -8.87 -14.28 26.31
CA LEU A 1005 -10.27 -14.24 25.90
C LEU A 1005 -10.53 -15.15 24.70
N THR A 1006 -11.55 -16.00 24.85
CA THR A 1006 -11.95 -16.94 23.79
C THR A 1006 -12.75 -16.27 22.68
N TYR A 1007 -13.53 -15.25 23.02
CA TYR A 1007 -14.53 -14.66 22.12
C TYR A 1007 -14.31 -13.18 21.85
N TYR A 1008 -14.54 -12.78 20.60
CA TYR A 1008 -14.43 -11.40 20.11
C TYR A 1008 -15.75 -10.87 19.57
N ASN A 1009 -15.98 -9.59 19.79
CA ASN A 1009 -17.18 -8.90 19.31
C ASN A 1009 -17.17 -8.80 17.78
N SER A 1010 -18.20 -9.35 17.13
CA SER A 1010 -18.42 -9.16 15.69
C SER A 1010 -19.00 -7.79 15.34
N ASN A 1011 -19.41 -7.03 16.37
CA ASN A 1011 -20.23 -5.83 16.31
C ASN A 1011 -21.59 -6.04 15.60
N THR A 1012 -22.10 -7.28 15.63
CA THR A 1012 -23.48 -7.61 15.26
C THR A 1012 -24.33 -7.67 16.53
N THR A 1013 -25.41 -6.89 16.58
CA THR A 1013 -26.24 -6.72 17.78
C THR A 1013 -27.72 -6.78 17.43
N TRP A 1014 -28.46 -7.61 18.15
CA TRP A 1014 -29.93 -7.60 18.16
C TRP A 1014 -30.42 -6.68 19.27
N ILE A 1015 -31.38 -5.81 18.93
CA ILE A 1015 -31.92 -4.80 19.85
C ILE A 1015 -33.43 -4.93 19.92
N HIS A 1016 -33.98 -5.01 21.13
CA HIS A 1016 -35.40 -4.79 21.37
C HIS A 1016 -35.67 -3.29 21.57
N LEU A 1017 -36.39 -2.65 20.64
CA LEU A 1017 -36.56 -1.20 20.59
C LEU A 1017 -37.21 -0.61 21.84
N ASP A 1018 -38.33 -1.17 22.31
CA ASP A 1018 -39.02 -0.61 23.48
C ASP A 1018 -38.21 -0.75 24.78
N SER A 1019 -37.43 -1.82 24.91
CA SER A 1019 -36.50 -2.01 26.02
C SER A 1019 -35.35 -0.99 25.94
N LEU A 1020 -34.84 -0.72 24.73
CA LEU A 1020 -33.80 0.30 24.54
C LEU A 1020 -34.31 1.69 24.89
N LEU A 1021 -35.51 2.07 24.43
CA LEU A 1021 -36.12 3.37 24.77
C LEU A 1021 -36.25 3.55 26.28
N LYS A 1022 -36.68 2.51 27.00
CA LYS A 1022 -36.74 2.53 28.48
C LYS A 1022 -35.37 2.78 29.11
N VAL A 1023 -34.27 2.25 28.56
CA VAL A 1023 -32.90 2.54 29.04
C VAL A 1023 -32.54 4.02 28.88
N PHE A 1024 -32.99 4.66 27.79
CA PHE A 1024 -32.89 6.11 27.61
C PHE A 1024 -33.85 6.90 28.50
N GLY A 1025 -34.79 6.26 29.20
CA GLY A 1025 -35.87 6.93 29.93
C GLY A 1025 -36.91 7.55 29.01
N LEU A 1026 -37.13 6.93 27.84
CA LEU A 1026 -38.07 7.35 26.80
C LEU A 1026 -39.06 6.22 26.50
N ASP A 1027 -40.17 6.57 25.87
CA ASP A 1027 -41.02 5.66 25.12
C ASP A 1027 -41.28 6.20 23.70
N ARG A 1028 -42.05 5.46 22.90
CA ARG A 1028 -42.30 5.82 21.49
C ARG A 1028 -42.92 7.21 21.31
N ARG A 1029 -43.67 7.73 22.30
CA ARG A 1029 -44.36 9.04 22.24
C ARG A 1029 -43.38 10.20 22.42
N ASN A 1030 -42.34 10.01 23.25
CA ASN A 1030 -41.32 11.02 23.52
C ASN A 1030 -40.48 11.36 22.29
N LEU A 1031 -40.42 10.47 21.28
CA LEU A 1031 -39.60 10.65 20.07
C LEU A 1031 -39.99 11.85 19.20
N ASN A 1032 -41.12 12.53 19.48
CA ASN A 1032 -41.49 13.78 18.83
C ASN A 1032 -40.95 15.04 19.55
N ASN A 1033 -40.41 14.90 20.77
CA ASN A 1033 -39.85 16.01 21.55
C ASN A 1033 -38.32 15.98 21.51
N GLN A 1034 -37.73 16.88 20.72
CA GLN A 1034 -36.28 16.93 20.51
C GLN A 1034 -35.50 17.23 21.79
N GLU A 1035 -36.03 18.08 22.68
CA GLU A 1035 -35.33 18.47 23.91
C GLU A 1035 -35.21 17.28 24.88
N GLU A 1036 -36.29 16.51 25.04
CA GLU A 1036 -36.28 15.28 25.84
C GLU A 1036 -35.32 14.24 25.27
N VAL A 1037 -35.29 14.08 23.95
CA VAL A 1037 -34.37 13.15 23.27
C VAL A 1037 -32.92 13.57 23.47
N ASP A 1038 -32.58 14.85 23.24
CA ASP A 1038 -31.21 15.34 23.39
C ASP A 1038 -30.73 15.21 24.85
N GLU A 1039 -31.58 15.49 25.83
CA GLU A 1039 -31.24 15.34 27.25
C GLU A 1039 -31.05 13.86 27.65
N ALA A 1040 -31.92 12.97 27.16
CA ALA A 1040 -31.78 11.52 27.36
C ALA A 1040 -30.45 10.98 26.79
N ILE A 1041 -30.07 11.43 25.58
CA ILE A 1041 -28.80 11.05 24.94
C ILE A 1041 -27.62 11.57 25.75
N ARG A 1042 -27.62 12.84 26.19
CA ARG A 1042 -26.55 13.40 27.03
C ARG A 1042 -26.41 12.65 28.35
N ARG A 1043 -27.52 12.35 29.02
CA ARG A 1043 -27.54 11.62 30.30
C ARG A 1043 -26.90 10.23 30.17
N LEU A 1044 -27.24 9.49 29.11
CA LEU A 1044 -26.62 8.17 28.88
C LEU A 1044 -25.16 8.30 28.40
N GLY A 1045 -24.86 9.27 27.53
CA GLY A 1045 -23.53 9.52 27.01
C GLY A 1045 -22.49 9.82 28.09
N ARG A 1046 -22.86 10.54 29.16
CA ARG A 1046 -22.00 10.79 30.33
C ARG A 1046 -21.59 9.51 31.09
N ARG A 1047 -22.29 8.40 30.89
CA ARG A 1047 -21.97 7.10 31.51
C ARG A 1047 -21.11 6.21 30.60
N MET A 1048 -20.89 6.61 29.35
CA MET A 1048 -20.07 5.87 28.40
C MET A 1048 -18.58 6.23 28.60
N PRO A 1049 -17.67 5.25 28.55
CA PRO A 1049 -16.24 5.53 28.58
C PRO A 1049 -15.83 6.33 27.33
N THR A 1050 -14.97 7.33 27.53
CA THR A 1050 -14.37 8.11 26.44
C THR A 1050 -12.96 7.59 26.19
N TYR A 1051 -12.66 7.25 24.94
CA TYR A 1051 -11.36 6.73 24.54
C TYR A 1051 -10.59 7.73 23.68
N ILE A 1052 -9.35 8.01 24.05
CA ILE A 1052 -8.42 8.82 23.26
C ILE A 1052 -7.75 7.93 22.23
N THR A 1053 -7.68 8.39 20.97
CA THR A 1053 -6.95 7.66 19.92
C THR A 1053 -6.09 8.61 19.12
N LEU A 1054 -4.90 8.15 18.74
CA LEU A 1054 -4.03 8.87 17.80
C LEU A 1054 -4.38 8.48 16.36
N LYS A 1055 -4.29 9.46 15.46
CA LYS A 1055 -4.53 9.30 14.03
C LYS A 1055 -3.54 10.17 13.26
N ASP A 1056 -2.92 9.58 12.25
CA ASP A 1056 -2.14 10.31 11.26
C ASP A 1056 -3.10 11.08 10.34
N VAL A 1057 -2.75 12.32 10.01
CA VAL A 1057 -3.52 13.17 9.10
C VAL A 1057 -2.61 13.62 7.97
N LYS A 1058 -2.93 13.16 6.76
CA LYS A 1058 -2.19 13.53 5.55
C LYS A 1058 -2.30 15.02 5.26
N LYS A 1059 -1.17 15.71 5.10
CA LYS A 1059 -1.15 17.11 4.66
C LYS A 1059 -1.12 17.14 3.14
N ARG A 1060 -2.13 17.75 2.52
CA ARG A 1060 -2.18 17.95 1.06
C ARG A 1060 -1.61 19.33 0.73
N TRP A 1061 -0.71 19.40 -0.27
CA TRP A 1061 -0.13 20.65 -0.75
C TRP A 1061 0.13 20.60 -2.27
N GLY A 1062 0.27 21.78 -2.90
CA GLY A 1062 0.54 21.90 -4.33
C GLY A 1062 -0.56 21.30 -5.23
N ASN A 1063 -0.15 20.77 -6.40
CA ASN A 1063 -1.03 20.19 -7.43
C ASN A 1063 -1.47 18.74 -7.12
N GLY A 1064 -1.85 18.45 -5.88
CA GLY A 1064 -2.28 17.11 -5.47
C GLY A 1064 -1.16 16.20 -4.97
N GLN A 1065 -0.07 16.78 -4.46
CA GLN A 1065 0.93 16.00 -3.74
C GLN A 1065 0.35 15.61 -2.38
N GLU A 1066 0.21 14.31 -2.14
CA GLU A 1066 -0.18 13.74 -0.86
C GLU A 1066 1.07 13.46 -0.03
N ASP A 1067 1.16 14.05 1.15
CA ASP A 1067 2.13 13.68 2.17
C ASP A 1067 1.46 12.84 3.26
N VAL A 1068 2.18 11.86 3.82
CA VAL A 1068 1.68 10.96 4.86
C VAL A 1068 1.91 11.57 6.23
#